data_AF-A0A2S5UVU2-F1
#
_entry.id   AF-A0A2S5UVU2-F1
#
_cell.length_a   1.000
_cell.length_b   1.000
_cell.length_c   1.000
_cell.angle_alpha   90.00
_cell.angle_beta   90.00
_cell.angle_gamma   90.00
#
_symmetry.space_group_name_H-M   'P 1'
#
loop_
_entity.id
_entity.type
_entity.pdbx_description
1 polymer ?
#
loop_
_entity_poly.entity_id
_entity_poly.type
_entity_poly.pdbx_seq_one_letter_code
_entity_poly.pdbx_strand_id
1 'polypeptide(L)'
;MATAAAAAAGLLAFQAVAPQEFGAETASAAGSSFDPGNIISDENFYDGSAMTAAEVQQFLVSKNGSSSSTALRNYTQSTPSMPATSYCSAYPGAPGGESAANIIAKVGQACNFSAKAMLVLLEKEQSLVSMSSPTLGRLAAATGFGCPDTAPCDASYGGFFYQVYNAARQFQYYKANPYSFNHIPFATNNVLYNPNFSCGSSAVYISNYATAGLYNYTPYQPNNAALSNMYGEGDGCSAYGNRNFWRMYTDWFGDAQGTAARPALIQAEGSSDVYFLSDGVRYHVTADRVASFTAALGAVETIPAQEMSWIPWGPWVSEILEGPDGPVYVSDGKWWKLRGWTTAASYGFTQGNIAKITKEQLEKFEGGWTLESFVQTDNGQVFLVQNQTKREVSSLSALRDFGLFTAVTKLKDGALDFLPAGEPVLSRGAVVTPLDGSRTLVLGDEARGYEVSPELQKLSEFAVTAKLGDAFGQITPSGSLDSSLISDGSASYLITDAGLLQVSPSAYGIGRFTPVPADALSGLSKLGSTPGAHLVKERDGDKISLVVGGERVEFGSEDDAKKEASRRGIDEVVYTVANGTLSEVPTGNGITNGALLKTPSSDDLYVLDGAHLVKISNKELAAAYGFGSTPATMTQASFDNIPKRDFTIDSAQFVCNGQTLLAAEGQGHPYLSAELQAAYGLESETLSAQLCGVIGVSQDPATEFITTASGGWYAIIEGEKRLIGWPAIGEAMGMPERGSLQVVDSVADAIPSGATLLGAPAGWPLPDSTSTPEPTATPEPTATPEPTATPEPTATVTPEPTATVTPEPTATATPEPTATVTPEPTSTESATPTPTETATPTPTETAEPAVPLESGDIITDKAGSGVWIVNGEKLLQLGSPDVAAQLGIDVAGVQVVPAANFEAFAGNTAPLYTSAVMVGDVPYIGVDGQLVPFSSQADAEAFGLVFTPLAPEVGVKLTVASDAEPIGNVVQGPDDNFYRVIDGKLSLIDPTLAEPTATATPTETTVPETPSPEATTTPDESRPESSAPEATPGDQATPTASPTAAADAETPAPTADEEPVTENTPEATPPTTFRLSLELFSIMGLGAPVAE
;
A
#
# COMPACT_ATOMS: atom_id res chain seq x y z
N MET A 1 47.94 69.45 -7.87
CA MET A 1 49.00 68.88 -7.00
C MET A 1 48.57 67.44 -6.71
N ALA A 2 49.35 66.38 -6.86
CA ALA A 2 50.68 66.18 -7.41
C ALA A 2 50.83 64.64 -7.58
N THR A 3 51.46 64.22 -8.69
CA THR A 3 52.46 63.12 -8.84
C THR A 3 52.25 61.79 -8.07
N ALA A 4 52.03 60.64 -8.71
CA ALA A 4 52.94 59.84 -9.57
C ALA A 4 54.06 59.09 -8.80
N ALA A 5 54.01 57.73 -8.84
CA ALA A 5 55.10 56.73 -8.87
C ALA A 5 54.56 55.40 -8.27
N ALA A 6 54.30 54.33 -9.03
CA ALA A 6 55.21 53.47 -9.81
C ALA A 6 55.85 52.32 -9.00
N ALA A 7 55.68 51.13 -9.58
CA ALA A 7 56.53 49.93 -9.53
C ALA A 7 56.06 48.71 -8.69
N ALA A 8 56.04 47.57 -9.40
CA ALA A 8 56.07 46.18 -8.95
C ALA A 8 54.74 45.47 -8.58
N ALA A 9 54.02 45.03 -9.61
CA ALA A 9 53.23 43.80 -9.55
C ALA A 9 53.27 43.12 -10.93
N GLY A 10 54.40 42.49 -11.24
CA GLY A 10 54.60 41.67 -12.40
C GLY A 10 55.47 40.47 -12.03
N LEU A 11 55.07 39.30 -12.53
CA LEU A 11 55.71 37.97 -12.47
C LEU A 11 55.40 37.07 -11.25
N LEU A 12 54.61 36.03 -11.58
CA LEU A 12 54.88 34.60 -11.30
C LEU A 12 54.41 34.03 -9.96
N ALA A 13 53.22 33.44 -9.99
CA ALA A 13 53.09 32.04 -9.62
C ALA A 13 52.39 31.31 -10.79
N PHE A 14 53.19 30.87 -11.76
CA PHE A 14 52.84 29.70 -12.57
C PHE A 14 52.70 28.55 -11.57
N GLN A 15 51.48 28.19 -11.19
CA GLN A 15 51.27 26.85 -10.66
C GLN A 15 51.45 25.92 -11.84
N ALA A 16 52.53 25.14 -11.79
CA ALA A 16 52.71 24.00 -12.66
C ALA A 16 51.52 23.07 -12.41
N VAL A 17 50.53 23.15 -13.30
CA VAL A 17 49.54 22.09 -13.47
C VAL A 17 50.37 20.85 -13.79
N ALA A 18 50.39 19.89 -12.87
CA ALA A 18 50.94 18.58 -13.14
C ALA A 18 50.27 18.07 -14.43
N PRO A 19 51.01 17.42 -15.36
CA PRO A 19 50.38 16.84 -16.53
C PRO A 19 49.30 15.90 -16.03
N GLN A 20 48.04 16.22 -16.33
CA GLN A 20 46.96 15.27 -16.17
C GLN A 20 47.32 14.09 -17.06
N GLU A 21 47.61 12.94 -16.47
CA GLU A 21 47.67 11.71 -17.25
C GLU A 21 46.28 11.50 -17.82
N PHE A 22 46.13 11.74 -19.12
CA PHE A 22 45.00 11.22 -19.88
C PHE A 22 45.15 9.70 -19.90
N GLY A 23 44.68 9.05 -18.84
CA GLY A 23 44.25 7.67 -18.89
C GLY A 23 43.06 7.60 -19.83
N ALA A 24 43.32 7.60 -21.14
CA ALA A 24 42.37 7.08 -22.09
C ALA A 24 42.26 5.59 -21.79
N GLU A 25 41.21 5.17 -21.08
CA GLU A 25 40.75 3.79 -21.19
C GLU A 25 40.65 3.49 -22.67
N THR A 26 41.41 2.49 -23.13
CA THR A 26 41.35 2.03 -24.52
C THR A 26 39.98 1.38 -24.71
N ALA A 27 38.98 2.16 -25.12
CA ALA A 27 37.71 1.65 -25.57
C ALA A 27 37.98 0.81 -26.84
N SER A 28 37.75 -0.50 -26.77
CA SER A 28 37.85 -1.38 -27.93
C SER A 28 36.55 -1.29 -28.72
N ALA A 29 36.60 -0.79 -29.95
CA ALA A 29 35.43 -0.69 -30.80
C ALA A 29 34.92 -2.09 -31.21
N ALA A 30 33.69 -2.44 -30.81
CA ALA A 30 33.03 -3.68 -31.21
C ALA A 30 32.27 -3.49 -32.53
N GLY A 31 32.47 -4.37 -33.52
CA GLY A 31 31.82 -4.24 -34.83
C GLY A 31 30.29 -4.20 -34.79
N SER A 32 29.67 -4.78 -33.75
CA SER A 32 28.23 -4.72 -33.49
C SER A 32 27.70 -3.32 -33.15
N SER A 33 28.58 -2.41 -32.71
CA SER A 33 28.24 -1.02 -32.34
C SER A 33 28.41 -0.04 -33.51
N PHE A 34 28.84 -0.51 -34.68
CA PHE A 34 28.93 0.33 -35.87
C PHE A 34 27.52 0.57 -36.44
N ASP A 35 27.08 1.83 -36.41
CA ASP A 35 25.85 2.25 -37.08
C ASP A 35 26.21 2.89 -38.44
N PRO A 36 25.85 2.27 -39.59
CA PRO A 36 26.12 2.86 -40.90
C PRO A 36 25.34 4.17 -41.11
N GLY A 37 24.24 4.41 -40.38
CA GLY A 37 23.43 5.61 -40.44
C GLY A 37 23.92 6.76 -39.55
N ASN A 38 24.75 6.45 -38.54
CA ASN A 38 25.34 7.41 -37.61
C ASN A 38 26.81 7.05 -37.35
N ILE A 39 27.70 7.33 -38.30
CA ILE A 39 29.14 7.04 -38.16
C ILE A 39 29.78 7.94 -37.10
N ILE A 40 29.35 9.20 -37.02
CA ILE A 40 29.72 10.15 -35.97
C ILE A 40 28.63 11.21 -35.87
N SER A 41 28.37 11.72 -34.67
CA SER A 41 27.41 12.81 -34.46
C SER A 41 27.91 14.13 -35.06
N ASP A 42 26.99 15.03 -35.40
CA ASP A 42 27.34 16.37 -35.87
C ASP A 42 28.08 17.16 -34.79
N GLU A 43 27.72 16.93 -33.53
CA GLU A 43 28.32 17.51 -32.33
C GLU A 43 29.81 17.17 -32.23
N ASN A 44 30.16 15.88 -32.35
CA ASN A 44 31.55 15.44 -32.24
C ASN A 44 32.40 15.82 -33.47
N PHE A 45 31.78 15.91 -34.65
CA PHE A 45 32.49 16.15 -35.91
C PHE A 45 32.70 17.65 -36.21
N TYR A 46 31.76 18.50 -35.79
CA TYR A 46 31.78 19.95 -36.04
C TYR A 46 32.04 20.79 -34.78
N ASP A 47 32.75 20.23 -33.79
CA ASP A 47 33.26 20.97 -32.63
C ASP A 47 34.65 21.57 -32.94
N GLY A 48 34.69 22.81 -33.44
CA GLY A 48 35.95 23.52 -33.71
C GLY A 48 36.84 23.78 -32.48
N SER A 49 36.32 23.54 -31.28
CA SER A 49 37.01 23.67 -29.99
C SER A 49 37.42 22.34 -29.36
N ALA A 50 37.19 21.20 -30.03
CA ALA A 50 37.36 19.86 -29.48
C ALA A 50 38.74 19.56 -28.85
N MET A 51 39.80 20.25 -29.32
CA MET A 51 41.13 20.22 -28.71
C MET A 51 41.85 21.55 -28.93
N THR A 52 42.55 22.02 -27.91
CA THR A 52 43.55 23.10 -28.00
C THR A 52 44.82 22.60 -28.70
N ALA A 53 45.65 23.52 -29.20
CA ALA A 53 46.93 23.16 -29.82
C ALA A 53 47.86 22.38 -28.87
N ALA A 54 47.80 22.64 -27.57
CA ALA A 54 48.58 21.92 -26.56
C ALA A 54 48.11 20.46 -26.43
N GLU A 55 46.81 20.23 -26.39
CA GLU A 55 46.22 18.88 -26.33
C GLU A 55 46.50 18.09 -27.62
N VAL A 56 46.39 18.73 -28.80
CA VAL A 56 46.78 18.10 -30.07
C VAL A 56 48.25 17.72 -30.04
N GLN A 57 49.12 18.60 -29.55
CA GLN A 57 50.56 18.33 -29.45
C GLN A 57 50.84 17.15 -28.50
N GLN A 58 50.18 17.09 -27.35
CA GLN A 58 50.31 15.99 -26.40
C GLN A 58 49.83 14.66 -27.02
N PHE A 59 48.71 14.67 -27.73
CA PHE A 59 48.20 13.50 -28.44
C PHE A 59 49.17 12.99 -29.52
N LEU A 60 49.72 13.89 -30.33
CA LEU A 60 50.73 13.51 -31.34
C LEU A 60 51.99 12.91 -30.70
N VAL A 61 52.38 13.39 -29.52
CA VAL A 61 53.52 12.84 -28.76
C VAL A 61 53.18 11.47 -28.17
N SER A 62 51.96 11.24 -27.69
CA SER A 62 51.56 9.96 -27.13
C SER A 62 51.44 8.85 -28.19
N LYS A 63 51.08 9.20 -29.43
CA LYS A 63 50.95 8.24 -30.54
C LYS A 63 52.24 7.95 -31.29
N ASN A 64 53.30 8.73 -31.11
CA ASN A 64 54.52 8.62 -31.91
C ASN A 64 55.76 9.06 -31.15
N GLY A 65 56.74 8.16 -31.00
CA GLY A 65 58.01 8.44 -30.29
C GLY A 65 59.14 9.03 -31.14
N SER A 66 58.92 9.28 -32.44
CA SER A 66 59.99 9.60 -33.39
C SER A 66 60.67 10.96 -33.16
N SER A 67 61.98 11.04 -33.38
CA SER A 67 62.76 12.29 -33.40
C SER A 67 62.86 12.93 -34.79
N SER A 68 62.27 12.34 -35.84
CA SER A 68 62.29 12.89 -37.21
C SER A 68 61.58 14.23 -37.28
N SER A 69 62.16 15.19 -37.99
CA SER A 69 61.56 16.52 -38.23
C SER A 69 60.31 16.47 -39.13
N THR A 70 60.09 15.36 -39.85
CA THR A 70 58.89 15.18 -40.69
C THR A 70 57.77 14.42 -40.01
N ALA A 71 57.99 13.87 -38.80
CA ALA A 71 56.91 13.29 -38.00
C ALA A 71 55.97 14.41 -37.52
N LEU A 72 54.65 14.21 -37.57
CA LEU A 72 53.69 15.28 -37.23
C LEU A 72 53.95 15.92 -35.85
N ARG A 73 54.37 15.13 -34.87
CA ARG A 73 54.73 15.64 -33.53
C ARG A 73 55.85 16.70 -33.52
N ASN A 74 56.75 16.67 -34.50
CA ASN A 74 57.89 17.59 -34.60
C ASN A 74 57.77 18.54 -35.81
N TYR A 75 56.79 18.31 -36.69
CA TYR A 75 56.69 18.99 -37.97
C TYR A 75 56.29 20.46 -37.78
N THR A 76 56.99 21.34 -38.48
CA THR A 76 56.69 22.77 -38.54
C THR A 76 56.65 23.26 -39.98
N GLN A 77 55.77 24.21 -40.27
CA GLN A 77 55.63 24.82 -41.59
C GLN A 77 55.19 26.29 -41.49
N SER A 78 55.75 27.17 -42.33
CA SER A 78 55.21 28.52 -42.51
C SER A 78 53.83 28.48 -43.14
N THR A 79 52.85 29.16 -42.55
CA THR A 79 51.46 29.17 -43.02
C THR A 79 51.07 30.52 -43.61
N PRO A 80 50.25 30.54 -44.68
CA PRO A 80 49.65 31.75 -45.20
C PRO A 80 48.47 32.20 -44.34
N SER A 81 48.10 33.48 -44.41
CA SER A 81 46.80 33.93 -43.93
C SER A 81 45.71 33.62 -44.96
N MET A 82 44.59 33.07 -44.53
CA MET A 82 43.42 32.83 -45.38
C MET A 82 42.30 33.81 -45.03
N PRO A 83 41.66 34.47 -46.03
CA PRO A 83 40.50 35.31 -45.77
C PRO A 83 39.30 34.47 -45.33
N ALA A 84 38.36 35.09 -44.62
CA ALA A 84 37.09 34.45 -44.28
C ALA A 84 36.29 34.10 -45.55
N THR A 85 35.60 32.97 -45.49
CA THR A 85 34.70 32.45 -46.52
C THR A 85 33.35 32.08 -45.87
N SER A 86 32.39 31.61 -46.66
CA SER A 86 31.12 31.09 -46.13
C SER A 86 31.27 29.81 -45.28
N TYR A 87 32.43 29.17 -45.30
CA TYR A 87 32.65 27.86 -44.66
C TYR A 87 33.71 27.89 -43.55
N CYS A 88 34.60 28.87 -43.58
CA CYS A 88 35.62 29.07 -42.55
C CYS A 88 35.81 30.57 -42.29
N SER A 89 35.98 30.95 -41.04
CA SER A 89 36.46 32.27 -40.63
C SER A 89 37.91 32.51 -41.09
N ALA A 90 38.38 33.75 -40.95
CA ALA A 90 39.72 34.11 -41.39
C ALA A 90 40.78 33.35 -40.58
N TYR A 91 41.73 32.71 -41.27
CA TYR A 91 42.87 32.06 -40.65
C TYR A 91 44.07 33.03 -40.62
N PRO A 92 44.55 33.47 -39.44
CA PRO A 92 45.76 34.27 -39.37
C PRO A 92 47.00 33.37 -39.52
N GLY A 93 47.75 33.51 -40.62
CA GLY A 93 48.96 32.74 -40.87
C GLY A 93 50.14 33.17 -40.00
N ALA A 94 51.16 32.31 -39.87
CA ALA A 94 52.41 32.62 -39.22
C ALA A 94 53.59 32.34 -40.19
N PRO A 95 54.16 33.41 -40.81
CA PRO A 95 55.31 33.28 -41.71
C PRO A 95 56.54 32.67 -41.02
N GLY A 96 56.67 32.83 -39.70
CA GLY A 96 57.76 32.28 -38.88
C GLY A 96 57.66 30.78 -38.59
N GLY A 97 56.59 30.10 -39.02
CA GLY A 97 56.37 28.67 -38.82
C GLY A 97 55.38 28.35 -37.71
N GLU A 98 54.52 27.38 -37.96
CA GLU A 98 53.58 26.78 -36.98
C GLU A 98 53.85 25.29 -36.87
N SER A 99 53.69 24.71 -35.68
CA SER A 99 53.68 23.26 -35.51
C SER A 99 52.44 22.65 -36.17
N ALA A 100 52.51 21.36 -36.52
CA ALA A 100 51.34 20.63 -37.01
C ALA A 100 50.16 20.73 -36.04
N ALA A 101 50.42 20.70 -34.72
CA ALA A 101 49.40 20.84 -33.69
C ALA A 101 48.71 22.21 -33.71
N ASN A 102 49.47 23.30 -33.87
CA ASN A 102 48.91 24.65 -34.02
C ASN A 102 48.06 24.75 -35.31
N ILE A 103 48.54 24.17 -36.41
CA ILE A 103 47.80 24.16 -37.67
C ILE A 103 46.46 23.44 -37.52
N ILE A 104 46.45 22.22 -36.96
CA ILE A 104 45.22 21.43 -36.76
C ILE A 104 44.22 22.18 -35.87
N ALA A 105 44.66 22.67 -34.71
CA ALA A 105 43.78 23.37 -33.77
C ALA A 105 43.22 24.67 -34.36
N LYS A 106 44.07 25.50 -35.00
CA LYS A 106 43.63 26.76 -35.61
C LYS A 106 42.73 26.55 -36.82
N VAL A 107 42.97 25.51 -37.63
CA VAL A 107 42.05 25.15 -38.71
C VAL A 107 40.72 24.68 -38.14
N GLY A 108 40.74 23.87 -37.09
CA GLY A 108 39.53 23.43 -36.41
C GLY A 108 38.67 24.59 -35.94
N GLN A 109 39.28 25.57 -35.27
CA GLN A 109 38.62 26.82 -34.86
C GLN A 109 38.15 27.64 -36.07
N ALA A 110 38.97 27.78 -37.11
CA ALA A 110 38.64 28.60 -38.26
C ALA A 110 37.44 28.04 -39.03
N CYS A 111 37.38 26.73 -39.23
CA CYS A 111 36.39 26.03 -40.05
C CYS A 111 35.29 25.33 -39.23
N ASN A 112 35.23 25.54 -37.92
CA ASN A 112 34.36 24.80 -37.00
C ASN A 112 34.38 23.27 -37.25
N PHE A 113 35.58 22.70 -37.29
CA PHE A 113 35.80 21.28 -37.58
C PHE A 113 36.62 20.64 -36.46
N SER A 114 36.21 19.45 -36.01
CA SER A 114 36.84 18.80 -34.87
C SER A 114 38.30 18.46 -35.10
N ALA A 115 39.18 18.94 -34.21
CA ALA A 115 40.58 18.56 -34.19
C ALA A 115 40.76 17.05 -33.97
N LYS A 116 39.87 16.42 -33.19
CA LYS A 116 39.81 14.95 -33.01
C LYS A 116 39.50 14.25 -34.34
N ALA A 117 38.46 14.71 -35.04
CA ALA A 117 38.11 14.18 -36.36
C ALA A 117 39.23 14.38 -37.40
N MET A 118 39.93 15.52 -37.36
CA MET A 118 41.06 15.80 -38.25
C MET A 118 42.23 14.84 -38.00
N LEU A 119 42.56 14.57 -36.74
CA LEU A 119 43.59 13.60 -36.38
C LEU A 119 43.26 12.20 -36.90
N VAL A 120 42.01 11.78 -36.79
CA VAL A 120 41.54 10.50 -37.34
C VAL A 120 41.63 10.48 -38.87
N LEU A 121 41.25 11.57 -39.55
CA LEU A 121 41.40 11.67 -41.02
C LEU A 121 42.88 11.55 -41.43
N LEU A 122 43.79 12.27 -40.78
CA LEU A 122 45.23 12.22 -41.08
C LEU A 122 45.83 10.81 -40.91
N GLU A 123 45.32 10.06 -39.93
CA GLU A 123 45.72 8.66 -39.73
C GLU A 123 45.11 7.71 -40.74
N LYS A 124 43.81 7.83 -40.99
CA LYS A 124 43.09 6.99 -41.95
C LYS A 124 43.67 7.15 -43.37
N GLU A 125 43.95 8.37 -43.79
CA GLU A 125 44.31 8.66 -45.19
C GLU A 125 45.80 8.43 -45.48
N GLN A 126 46.69 8.72 -44.54
CA GLN A 126 48.14 8.66 -44.78
C GLN A 126 48.97 8.05 -43.63
N SER A 127 48.32 7.57 -42.56
CA SER A 127 48.92 7.07 -41.32
C SER A 127 49.87 8.08 -40.65
N LEU A 128 49.60 9.38 -40.81
CA LEU A 128 50.55 10.42 -40.44
C LEU A 128 50.69 10.64 -38.94
N VAL A 129 49.69 10.27 -38.14
CA VAL A 129 49.74 10.42 -36.68
C VAL A 129 50.74 9.43 -36.10
N SER A 130 50.67 8.16 -36.51
CA SER A 130 51.54 7.08 -36.01
C SER A 130 52.89 6.94 -36.74
N MET A 131 53.02 7.44 -37.97
CA MET A 131 54.21 7.21 -38.81
C MET A 131 55.46 7.96 -38.32
N SER A 132 56.56 7.24 -38.15
CA SER A 132 57.80 7.77 -37.56
C SER A 132 58.59 8.73 -38.46
N SER A 133 58.57 8.58 -39.78
CA SER A 133 59.24 9.51 -40.69
C SER A 133 58.51 9.63 -42.03
N PRO A 134 57.37 10.34 -42.08
CA PRO A 134 56.64 10.62 -43.32
C PRO A 134 57.52 11.29 -44.36
N THR A 135 57.30 10.95 -45.62
CA THR A 135 57.91 11.70 -46.74
C THR A 135 57.20 13.04 -46.89
N LEU A 136 57.91 14.05 -47.43
CA LEU A 136 57.29 15.34 -47.74
C LEU A 136 56.11 15.19 -48.72
N GLY A 137 56.14 14.18 -49.60
CA GLY A 137 55.03 13.85 -50.49
C GLY A 137 53.76 13.43 -49.73
N ARG A 138 53.88 12.59 -48.69
CA ARG A 138 52.73 12.22 -47.84
C ARG A 138 52.18 13.41 -47.07
N LEU A 139 53.05 14.28 -46.55
CA LEU A 139 52.63 15.53 -45.91
C LEU A 139 51.95 16.49 -46.89
N ALA A 140 52.37 16.50 -48.16
CA ALA A 140 51.77 17.32 -49.19
C ALA A 140 50.38 16.83 -49.63
N ALA A 141 50.06 15.56 -49.40
CA ALA A 141 48.78 14.90 -49.67
C ALA A 141 48.12 14.36 -48.39
N ALA A 142 48.30 15.07 -47.26
CA ALA A 142 48.03 14.57 -45.91
C ALA A 142 46.60 14.04 -45.66
N THR A 143 45.60 14.61 -46.34
CA THR A 143 44.21 14.15 -46.28
C THR A 143 43.75 13.57 -47.61
N GLY A 144 44.58 13.56 -48.66
CA GLY A 144 44.16 13.18 -50.01
C GLY A 144 43.24 14.20 -50.70
N PHE A 145 43.02 15.38 -50.12
CA PHE A 145 42.17 16.41 -50.73
C PHE A 145 42.81 16.92 -52.04
N GLY A 146 42.06 16.90 -53.14
CA GLY A 146 42.56 17.32 -54.46
C GLY A 146 43.51 16.32 -55.12
N CYS A 147 43.52 15.06 -54.67
CA CYS A 147 44.32 13.96 -55.21
C CYS A 147 43.43 12.86 -55.81
N PRO A 148 42.98 12.97 -57.07
CA PRO A 148 42.18 11.93 -57.70
C PRO A 148 43.01 10.67 -57.98
N ASP A 149 42.45 9.48 -57.79
CA ASP A 149 43.18 8.20 -57.98
C ASP A 149 43.72 7.99 -59.42
N THR A 150 43.18 8.72 -60.40
CA THR A 150 43.51 8.58 -61.83
C THR A 150 44.35 9.74 -62.39
N ALA A 151 44.74 10.73 -61.57
CA ALA A 151 45.58 11.84 -62.01
C ALA A 151 46.50 12.37 -60.88
N PRO A 152 47.56 13.12 -61.20
CA PRO A 152 48.38 13.75 -60.17
C PRO A 152 47.55 14.69 -59.27
N CYS A 153 47.93 14.79 -58.00
CA CYS A 153 47.35 15.78 -57.09
C CYS A 153 47.46 17.20 -57.65
N ASP A 154 46.42 18.01 -57.48
CA ASP A 154 46.46 19.42 -57.83
C ASP A 154 47.43 20.16 -56.90
N ALA A 155 48.48 20.74 -57.50
CA ALA A 155 49.55 21.43 -56.79
C ALA A 155 49.04 22.64 -55.97
N SER A 156 47.86 23.19 -56.29
CA SER A 156 47.22 24.30 -55.58
C SER A 156 46.75 23.92 -54.17
N TYR A 157 46.62 22.62 -53.88
CA TYR A 157 46.26 22.07 -52.57
C TYR A 157 47.43 21.34 -51.89
N GLY A 158 48.62 21.38 -52.50
CA GLY A 158 49.81 20.68 -52.00
C GLY A 158 50.40 21.34 -50.75
N GLY A 159 50.66 20.53 -49.73
CA GLY A 159 51.29 20.95 -48.47
C GLY A 159 50.37 20.71 -47.27
N PHE A 160 50.96 20.38 -46.11
CA PHE A 160 50.22 19.96 -44.92
C PHE A 160 49.14 20.96 -44.50
N PHE A 161 49.46 22.25 -44.45
CA PHE A 161 48.48 23.30 -44.16
C PHE A 161 47.27 23.28 -45.10
N TYR A 162 47.49 23.24 -46.42
CA TYR A 162 46.41 23.29 -47.40
C TYR A 162 45.55 22.02 -47.38
N GLN A 163 46.14 20.86 -47.12
CA GLN A 163 45.41 19.61 -46.98
C GLN A 163 44.46 19.64 -45.77
N VAL A 164 44.94 20.10 -44.62
CA VAL A 164 44.16 20.21 -43.38
C VAL A 164 43.06 21.28 -43.53
N TYR A 165 43.41 22.47 -44.03
CA TYR A 165 42.45 23.57 -44.22
C TYR A 165 41.34 23.22 -45.22
N ASN A 166 41.70 22.67 -46.38
CA ASN A 166 40.71 22.39 -47.42
C ASN A 166 39.85 21.16 -47.12
N ALA A 167 40.37 20.16 -46.41
CA ALA A 167 39.55 19.06 -45.92
C ALA A 167 38.47 19.56 -44.93
N ALA A 168 38.86 20.34 -43.92
CA ALA A 168 37.90 20.94 -42.98
C ALA A 168 36.86 21.81 -43.68
N ARG A 169 37.31 22.68 -44.61
CA ARG A 169 36.42 23.51 -45.44
C ARG A 169 35.46 22.66 -46.28
N GLN A 170 35.92 21.53 -46.80
CA GLN A 170 35.09 20.65 -47.64
C GLN A 170 33.96 20.01 -46.83
N PHE A 171 34.22 19.57 -45.59
CA PHE A 171 33.15 19.03 -44.73
C PHE A 171 32.11 20.08 -44.35
N GLN A 172 32.51 21.34 -44.22
CA GLN A 172 31.56 22.46 -44.10
C GLN A 172 30.80 22.72 -45.39
N TYR A 173 31.44 22.55 -46.55
CA TYR A 173 30.77 22.68 -47.84
C TYR A 173 29.71 21.58 -48.06
N TYR A 174 30.00 20.33 -47.69
CA TYR A 174 29.02 19.24 -47.68
C TYR A 174 27.82 19.56 -46.79
N LYS A 175 28.07 20.03 -45.55
CA LYS A 175 27.01 20.42 -44.60
C LYS A 175 26.14 21.56 -45.12
N ALA A 176 26.75 22.57 -45.75
CA ALA A 176 26.04 23.73 -46.27
C ALA A 176 25.29 23.45 -47.59
N ASN A 177 25.68 22.41 -48.34
CA ASN A 177 25.09 22.09 -49.65
C ASN A 177 24.71 20.60 -49.74
N PRO A 178 23.90 20.08 -48.80
CA PRO A 178 23.69 18.63 -48.61
C PRO A 178 23.07 17.94 -49.83
N TYR A 179 22.28 18.67 -50.64
CA TYR A 179 21.59 18.13 -51.82
C TYR A 179 22.43 18.19 -53.11
N SER A 180 23.66 18.70 -53.06
CA SER A 180 24.56 18.77 -54.23
C SER A 180 25.45 17.53 -54.39
N PHE A 181 25.26 16.52 -53.54
CA PHE A 181 26.11 15.33 -53.47
C PHE A 181 25.27 14.05 -53.41
N ASN A 182 25.94 12.91 -53.60
CA ASN A 182 25.29 11.61 -53.76
C ASN A 182 24.68 11.06 -52.46
N HIS A 183 25.28 11.38 -51.30
CA HIS A 183 24.77 10.95 -50.01
C HIS A 183 24.13 12.12 -49.28
N ILE A 184 22.82 12.04 -49.08
CA ILE A 184 21.99 13.11 -48.53
C ILE A 184 21.67 12.78 -47.06
N PRO A 185 21.84 13.72 -46.11
CA PRO A 185 21.46 13.52 -44.71
C PRO A 185 19.94 13.48 -44.54
N PHE A 186 19.47 12.81 -43.47
CA PHE A 186 18.06 12.56 -43.13
C PHE A 186 17.27 11.84 -44.24
N ALA A 187 17.97 11.00 -45.01
CA ALA A 187 17.40 10.25 -46.11
C ALA A 187 17.99 8.83 -46.16
N THR A 188 17.22 7.91 -46.74
CA THR A 188 17.71 6.57 -47.07
C THR A 188 18.53 6.62 -48.34
N ASN A 189 19.81 6.28 -48.22
CA ASN A 189 20.77 6.22 -49.32
C ASN A 189 21.16 4.77 -49.56
N ASN A 190 21.26 4.36 -50.83
CA ASN A 190 21.76 3.02 -51.15
C ASN A 190 23.29 3.06 -51.27
N VAL A 191 24.00 2.63 -50.24
CA VAL A 191 25.45 2.78 -50.11
C VAL A 191 26.15 1.49 -50.54
N LEU A 192 27.15 1.61 -51.43
CA LEU A 192 27.91 0.47 -51.94
C LEU A 192 28.84 -0.11 -50.85
N TYR A 193 29.05 -1.43 -50.87
CA TYR A 193 30.05 -2.08 -50.02
C TYR A 193 31.47 -1.97 -50.58
N ASN A 194 31.60 -1.79 -51.90
CA ASN A 194 32.88 -1.77 -52.60
C ASN A 194 32.76 -1.02 -53.95
N PRO A 195 33.85 -0.43 -54.49
CA PRO A 195 33.87 0.08 -55.86
C PRO A 195 33.47 -0.96 -56.91
N ASN A 196 33.75 -2.24 -56.64
CA ASN A 196 33.24 -3.34 -57.45
C ASN A 196 31.73 -3.52 -57.19
N PHE A 197 30.91 -3.09 -58.16
CA PHE A 197 29.45 -3.20 -58.10
C PHE A 197 28.94 -4.62 -57.86
N SER A 198 29.70 -5.68 -58.18
CA SER A 198 29.28 -7.06 -57.89
C SER A 198 29.22 -7.39 -56.38
N CYS A 199 29.84 -6.56 -55.54
CA CYS A 199 29.77 -6.68 -54.08
C CYS A 199 28.46 -6.15 -53.47
N GLY A 200 27.64 -5.46 -54.28
CA GLY A 200 26.33 -4.97 -53.86
C GLY A 200 26.37 -3.71 -52.99
N SER A 201 25.20 -3.41 -52.43
CA SER A 201 24.91 -2.24 -51.60
C SER A 201 23.80 -2.59 -50.59
N SER A 202 23.60 -1.72 -49.60
CA SER A 202 22.39 -1.75 -48.78
C SER A 202 21.82 -0.36 -48.56
N ALA A 203 20.53 -0.32 -48.21
CA ALA A 203 19.84 0.90 -47.83
C ALA A 203 20.28 1.33 -46.41
N VAL A 204 20.74 2.56 -46.28
CA VAL A 204 21.21 3.17 -45.03
C VAL A 204 20.47 4.48 -44.82
N TYR A 205 19.73 4.60 -43.73
CA TYR A 205 19.16 5.88 -43.32
C TYR A 205 20.24 6.72 -42.63
N ILE A 206 20.72 7.77 -43.29
CA ILE A 206 21.78 8.63 -42.77
C ILE A 206 21.15 9.69 -41.85
N SER A 207 21.48 9.68 -40.57
CA SER A 207 20.76 10.47 -39.55
C SER A 207 21.31 11.86 -39.28
N ASN A 208 22.45 12.24 -39.87
CA ASN A 208 23.09 13.55 -39.63
C ASN A 208 24.00 14.02 -40.78
N TYR A 209 24.46 15.28 -40.73
CA TYR A 209 25.28 15.88 -41.78
C TYR A 209 26.70 15.32 -41.84
N ALA A 210 27.31 15.03 -40.68
CA ALA A 210 28.67 14.52 -40.56
C ALA A 210 28.82 13.16 -41.24
N THR A 211 27.89 12.25 -40.97
CA THR A 211 27.82 10.91 -41.58
C THR A 211 27.60 11.01 -43.09
N ALA A 212 26.72 11.89 -43.56
CA ALA A 212 26.56 12.16 -45.00
C ALA A 212 27.86 12.71 -45.61
N GLY A 213 28.56 13.62 -44.93
CA GLY A 213 29.85 14.14 -45.32
C GLY A 213 30.91 13.05 -45.46
N LEU A 214 30.98 12.11 -44.52
CA LEU A 214 31.92 10.98 -44.55
C LEU A 214 31.67 10.04 -45.72
N TYR A 215 30.42 9.77 -46.08
CA TYR A 215 30.10 9.01 -47.30
C TYR A 215 30.37 9.80 -48.59
N ASN A 216 30.14 11.11 -48.60
CA ASN A 216 30.52 11.93 -49.77
C ASN A 216 32.03 12.05 -49.95
N TYR A 217 32.79 11.88 -48.87
CA TYR A 217 34.25 11.84 -48.88
C TYR A 217 34.80 10.46 -49.23
N THR A 218 34.27 9.40 -48.60
CA THR A 218 34.62 8.00 -48.82
C THR A 218 33.35 7.16 -49.03
N PRO A 219 32.92 6.91 -50.28
CA PRO A 219 31.55 6.48 -50.61
C PRO A 219 31.28 4.97 -50.48
N TYR A 220 31.80 4.34 -49.43
CA TYR A 220 31.59 2.91 -49.18
C TYR A 220 31.32 2.61 -47.70
N GLN A 221 30.36 1.74 -47.44
CA GLN A 221 30.09 1.19 -46.11
C GLN A 221 30.80 -0.17 -45.93
N PRO A 222 31.20 -0.55 -44.70
CA PRO A 222 31.76 -1.87 -44.46
C PRO A 222 30.70 -2.97 -44.65
N ASN A 223 31.13 -4.13 -45.16
CA ASN A 223 30.32 -5.35 -45.13
C ASN A 223 30.54 -6.13 -43.82
N ASN A 224 29.76 -7.19 -43.60
CA ASN A 224 29.84 -7.98 -42.37
C ASN A 224 31.24 -8.59 -42.14
N ALA A 225 31.95 -8.99 -43.20
CA ALA A 225 33.32 -9.49 -43.09
C ALA A 225 34.29 -8.41 -42.55
N ALA A 226 34.12 -7.16 -42.98
CA ALA A 226 34.89 -6.04 -42.47
C ALA A 226 34.55 -5.72 -41.00
N LEU A 227 33.27 -5.76 -40.61
CA LEU A 227 32.84 -5.50 -39.22
C LEU A 227 33.22 -6.63 -38.25
N SER A 228 33.25 -7.87 -38.73
CA SER A 228 33.67 -9.02 -37.93
C SER A 228 35.18 -9.02 -37.63
N ASN A 229 35.97 -8.26 -38.39
CA ASN A 229 37.41 -8.12 -38.20
C ASN A 229 37.85 -6.66 -38.04
N MET A 230 37.48 -6.04 -36.92
CA MET A 230 37.67 -4.59 -36.66
C MET A 230 39.11 -4.08 -36.75
N TYR A 231 40.12 -4.93 -36.52
CA TYR A 231 41.53 -4.55 -36.56
C TYR A 231 42.33 -5.26 -37.67
N GLY A 232 41.66 -6.06 -38.50
CA GLY A 232 42.27 -6.77 -39.62
C GLY A 232 41.51 -6.62 -40.95
N GLU A 233 41.88 -7.48 -41.90
CA GLU A 233 41.31 -7.54 -43.24
C GLU A 233 40.07 -8.45 -43.28
N GLY A 234 39.05 -8.06 -44.05
CA GLY A 234 37.87 -8.86 -44.37
C GLY A 234 38.03 -9.62 -45.69
N ASP A 235 36.97 -9.67 -46.48
CA ASP A 235 36.95 -10.37 -47.78
C ASP A 235 37.19 -9.40 -48.96
N GLY A 236 37.12 -9.92 -50.20
CA GLY A 236 37.30 -9.13 -51.42
C GLY A 236 36.25 -8.04 -51.66
N CYS A 237 35.18 -8.01 -50.86
CA CYS A 237 34.13 -7.00 -50.90
C CYS A 237 34.18 -6.03 -49.71
N SER A 238 35.13 -6.19 -48.79
CA SER A 238 35.28 -5.31 -47.64
C SER A 238 35.79 -3.93 -48.01
N ALA A 239 35.12 -2.90 -47.50
CA ALA A 239 35.60 -1.52 -47.47
C ALA A 239 35.93 -1.07 -46.05
N TYR A 240 37.02 -0.32 -45.91
CA TYR A 240 37.59 0.00 -44.59
C TYR A 240 37.51 1.49 -44.24
N GLY A 241 37.20 2.38 -45.19
CA GLY A 241 37.33 3.82 -44.98
C GLY A 241 36.51 4.34 -43.79
N ASN A 242 35.18 4.22 -43.86
CA ASN A 242 34.29 4.67 -42.80
C ASN A 242 34.38 3.80 -41.54
N ARG A 243 34.63 2.49 -41.69
CA ARG A 243 34.91 1.58 -40.56
C ARG A 243 36.12 2.06 -39.74
N ASN A 244 37.25 2.32 -40.42
CA ASN A 244 38.48 2.74 -39.78
C ASN A 244 38.34 4.14 -39.18
N PHE A 245 37.61 5.05 -39.83
CA PHE A 245 37.30 6.35 -39.25
C PHE A 245 36.60 6.18 -37.89
N TRP A 246 35.47 5.48 -37.87
CA TRP A 246 34.70 5.23 -36.65
C TRP A 246 35.55 4.55 -35.58
N ARG A 247 36.18 3.41 -35.93
CA ARG A 247 37.03 2.64 -35.01
C ARG A 247 38.14 3.49 -34.41
N MET A 248 38.90 4.21 -35.22
CA MET A 248 40.01 5.05 -34.72
C MET A 248 39.50 6.20 -33.85
N TYR A 249 38.36 6.80 -34.18
CA TYR A 249 37.75 7.81 -33.32
C TYR A 249 37.37 7.20 -31.96
N THR A 250 36.71 6.05 -31.97
CA THR A 250 36.34 5.31 -30.76
C THR A 250 37.54 4.92 -29.91
N ASP A 251 38.56 4.31 -30.53
CA ASP A 251 39.79 3.87 -29.86
C ASP A 251 40.55 5.04 -29.21
N TRP A 252 40.43 6.26 -29.76
CA TRP A 252 41.24 7.40 -29.34
C TRP A 252 40.51 8.38 -28.44
N PHE A 253 39.20 8.53 -28.62
CA PHE A 253 38.43 9.64 -28.05
C PHE A 253 37.10 9.22 -27.41
N GLY A 254 36.76 7.92 -27.42
CA GLY A 254 35.49 7.42 -26.89
C GLY A 254 34.36 7.46 -27.91
N ASP A 255 33.11 7.32 -27.45
CA ASP A 255 31.96 7.17 -28.33
C ASP A 255 31.86 8.26 -29.42
N ALA A 256 31.74 7.81 -30.67
CA ALA A 256 31.55 8.70 -31.81
C ALA A 256 30.10 9.21 -31.92
N GLN A 257 29.13 8.51 -31.30
CA GLN A 257 27.70 8.67 -31.55
C GLN A 257 26.95 9.51 -30.48
N GLY A 258 27.48 9.78 -29.29
CA GLY A 258 26.96 10.76 -28.32
C GLY A 258 28.06 11.43 -27.48
N THR A 259 27.88 12.52 -26.72
CA THR A 259 26.98 13.70 -26.78
C THR A 259 27.90 14.91 -26.49
N ALA A 260 27.95 15.95 -27.33
CA ALA A 260 28.21 17.28 -26.77
C ALA A 260 26.93 17.68 -26.02
N ALA A 261 27.03 17.99 -24.73
CA ALA A 261 25.88 18.32 -23.91
C ALA A 261 25.12 19.50 -24.53
N ARG A 262 24.00 19.23 -25.21
CA ARG A 262 23.04 20.29 -25.49
C ARG A 262 22.34 20.65 -24.19
N PRO A 263 22.16 21.94 -23.89
CA PRO A 263 21.33 22.34 -22.77
C PRO A 263 19.94 21.72 -22.88
N ALA A 264 19.46 21.14 -21.78
CA ALA A 264 18.12 20.59 -21.71
C ALA A 264 17.05 21.71 -21.76
N LEU A 265 17.41 22.94 -21.34
CA LEU A 265 16.53 24.10 -21.39
C LEU A 265 17.18 25.21 -22.22
N ILE A 266 16.45 25.71 -23.21
CA ILE A 266 16.92 26.71 -24.17
C ILE A 266 15.93 27.85 -24.32
N GLN A 267 16.42 29.04 -24.63
CA GLN A 267 15.64 30.18 -25.08
C GLN A 267 16.30 30.84 -26.29
N ALA A 268 15.51 31.49 -27.15
CA ALA A 268 16.07 32.26 -28.27
C ALA A 268 16.61 33.61 -27.78
N GLU A 269 17.71 34.07 -28.38
CA GLU A 269 18.21 35.44 -28.17
C GLU A 269 17.09 36.48 -28.44
N GLY A 270 16.82 37.32 -27.44
CA GLY A 270 15.76 38.33 -27.51
C GLY A 270 14.33 37.82 -27.25
N SER A 271 14.16 36.54 -26.92
CA SER A 271 12.89 35.96 -26.45
C SER A 271 12.93 35.63 -24.96
N SER A 272 11.75 35.62 -24.33
CA SER A 272 11.54 35.10 -22.97
C SER A 272 10.92 33.70 -22.95
N ASP A 273 10.59 33.14 -24.12
CA ASP A 273 10.05 31.78 -24.20
C ASP A 273 11.15 30.76 -23.91
N VAL A 274 10.87 29.91 -22.92
CA VAL A 274 11.74 28.80 -22.52
C VAL A 274 11.23 27.52 -23.17
N TYR A 275 12.15 26.71 -23.68
CA TYR A 275 11.86 25.44 -24.29
C TYR A 275 12.68 24.33 -23.64
N PHE A 276 12.03 23.21 -23.40
CA PHE A 276 12.65 21.94 -23.05
C PHE A 276 13.05 21.21 -24.33
N LEU A 277 14.30 20.79 -24.43
CA LEU A 277 14.83 20.06 -25.59
C LEU A 277 14.93 18.58 -25.25
N SER A 278 14.20 17.72 -25.97
CA SER A 278 14.26 16.26 -25.82
C SER A 278 14.17 15.58 -27.19
N ASP A 279 15.01 14.58 -27.45
CA ASP A 279 15.10 13.86 -28.74
C ASP A 279 15.16 14.78 -29.98
N GLY A 280 15.86 15.91 -29.85
CA GLY A 280 16.00 16.89 -30.94
C GLY A 280 14.74 17.71 -31.23
N VAL A 281 13.70 17.64 -30.40
CA VAL A 281 12.46 18.42 -30.48
C VAL A 281 12.40 19.42 -29.32
N ARG A 282 11.93 20.64 -29.59
CA ARG A 282 11.69 21.64 -28.55
C ARG A 282 10.22 21.64 -28.12
N TYR A 283 10.00 21.66 -26.81
CA TYR A 283 8.68 21.71 -26.18
C TYR A 283 8.59 23.01 -25.37
N HIS A 284 7.58 23.84 -25.63
CA HIS A 284 7.42 25.11 -24.89
C HIS A 284 7.12 24.83 -23.42
N VAL A 285 7.88 25.46 -22.51
CA VAL A 285 7.71 25.35 -21.06
C VAL A 285 6.98 26.60 -20.58
N THR A 286 5.81 26.41 -19.99
CA THR A 286 5.02 27.52 -19.43
C THR A 286 5.72 28.13 -18.21
N ALA A 287 5.46 29.42 -17.95
CA ALA A 287 6.18 30.20 -16.94
C ALA A 287 6.12 29.58 -15.52
N ASP A 288 4.99 28.93 -15.18
CA ASP A 288 4.77 28.23 -13.92
C ASP A 288 5.63 26.96 -13.76
N ARG A 289 6.12 26.38 -14.87
CA ARG A 289 6.97 25.19 -14.90
C ARG A 289 8.46 25.46 -15.04
N VAL A 290 8.85 26.66 -15.48
CA VAL A 290 10.28 26.98 -15.73
C VAL A 290 11.13 26.74 -14.49
N ALA A 291 10.64 27.08 -13.29
CA ALA A 291 11.38 26.90 -12.05
C ALA A 291 11.67 25.42 -11.73
N SER A 292 10.66 24.55 -11.86
CA SER A 292 10.81 23.12 -11.57
C SER A 292 11.72 22.42 -12.58
N PHE A 293 11.57 22.76 -13.86
CA PHE A 293 12.45 22.24 -14.91
C PHE A 293 13.89 22.74 -14.72
N THR A 294 14.09 24.00 -14.36
CA THR A 294 15.43 24.56 -14.11
C THR A 294 16.10 23.90 -12.90
N ALA A 295 15.32 23.59 -11.86
CA ALA A 295 15.82 22.91 -10.67
C ALA A 295 16.33 21.49 -10.98
N ALA A 296 15.62 20.73 -11.81
CA ALA A 296 16.02 19.38 -12.20
C ALA A 296 17.09 19.36 -13.31
N LEU A 297 16.90 20.15 -14.36
CA LEU A 297 17.66 20.01 -15.61
C LEU A 297 18.82 21.01 -15.77
N GLY A 298 18.91 22.01 -14.88
CA GLY A 298 19.93 23.05 -14.91
C GLY A 298 19.44 24.37 -15.53
N ALA A 299 20.34 25.35 -15.64
CA ALA A 299 20.01 26.69 -16.10
C ALA A 299 19.51 26.72 -17.56
N VAL A 300 18.62 27.68 -17.86
CA VAL A 300 18.21 27.98 -19.24
C VAL A 300 19.36 28.62 -19.99
N GLU A 301 19.76 28.03 -21.12
CA GLU A 301 20.80 28.57 -21.99
C GLU A 301 20.20 29.37 -23.14
N THR A 302 20.86 30.47 -23.53
CA THR A 302 20.42 31.30 -24.65
C THR A 302 21.12 30.88 -25.93
N ILE A 303 20.34 30.56 -26.96
CA ILE A 303 20.85 30.18 -28.29
C ILE A 303 20.44 31.22 -29.35
N PRO A 304 21.20 31.37 -30.45
CA PRO A 304 20.81 32.23 -31.56
C PRO A 304 19.42 31.88 -32.11
N ALA A 305 18.60 32.90 -32.41
CA ALA A 305 17.25 32.70 -32.94
C ALA A 305 17.20 31.87 -34.24
N GLN A 306 18.26 31.95 -35.05
CA GLN A 306 18.40 31.16 -36.28
C GLN A 306 18.59 29.67 -35.97
N GLU A 307 19.38 29.32 -34.95
CA GLU A 307 19.56 27.94 -34.51
C GLU A 307 18.25 27.37 -33.96
N MET A 308 17.57 28.14 -33.12
CA MET A 308 16.26 27.82 -32.59
C MET A 308 15.23 27.56 -33.72
N SER A 309 15.32 28.25 -34.86
CA SER A 309 14.39 28.05 -35.99
C SER A 309 14.51 26.69 -36.68
N TRP A 310 15.63 26.00 -36.52
CA TRP A 310 15.91 24.71 -37.13
C TRP A 310 15.53 23.52 -36.26
N ILE A 311 15.19 23.75 -34.99
CA ILE A 311 14.75 22.72 -34.05
C ILE A 311 13.24 22.45 -34.26
N PRO A 312 12.83 21.21 -34.60
CA PRO A 312 11.44 20.82 -34.72
C PRO A 312 10.61 21.21 -33.49
N TRP A 313 9.39 21.70 -33.74
CA TRP A 313 8.46 22.12 -32.69
C TRP A 313 7.59 20.94 -32.24
N GLY A 314 7.51 20.71 -30.93
CA GLY A 314 6.64 19.72 -30.31
C GLY A 314 5.42 20.33 -29.62
N PRO A 315 4.53 19.49 -29.05
CA PRO A 315 3.49 19.95 -28.13
C PRO A 315 4.06 20.76 -26.95
N TRP A 316 3.20 21.46 -26.24
CA TRP A 316 3.63 22.18 -25.03
C TRP A 316 3.90 21.18 -23.92
N VAL A 317 4.79 21.53 -22.99
CA VAL A 317 5.03 20.73 -21.80
C VAL A 317 3.78 20.75 -20.92
N SER A 318 3.18 19.57 -20.75
CA SER A 318 2.03 19.30 -19.88
C SER A 318 2.44 18.66 -18.56
N GLU A 319 1.47 18.39 -17.69
CA GLU A 319 1.64 17.69 -16.40
C GLU A 319 2.14 16.27 -16.59
N ILE A 320 1.65 15.62 -17.65
CA ILE A 320 2.10 14.30 -18.06
C ILE A 320 3.01 14.43 -19.28
N LEU A 321 4.13 13.72 -19.26
CA LEU A 321 5.08 13.57 -20.37
C LEU A 321 5.13 12.10 -20.81
N GLU A 322 5.55 11.86 -22.05
CA GLU A 322 5.87 10.51 -22.54
C GLU A 322 7.33 10.18 -22.18
N GLY A 323 7.52 9.29 -21.21
CA GLY A 323 8.83 8.79 -20.78
C GLY A 323 9.22 7.49 -21.48
N PRO A 324 10.42 6.95 -21.19
CA PRO A 324 10.95 5.75 -21.84
C PRO A 324 10.10 4.49 -21.59
N ASP A 325 9.50 4.39 -20.40
CA ASP A 325 8.72 3.22 -19.95
C ASP A 325 7.21 3.49 -19.88
N GLY A 326 6.73 4.59 -20.49
CA GLY A 326 5.32 5.00 -20.48
C GLY A 326 5.08 6.42 -19.96
N PRO A 327 3.81 6.79 -19.68
CA PRO A 327 3.46 8.14 -19.23
C PRO A 327 3.96 8.41 -17.81
N VAL A 328 4.52 9.61 -17.61
CA VAL A 328 5.03 10.08 -16.32
C VAL A 328 4.41 11.43 -15.96
N TYR A 329 3.97 11.59 -14.72
CA TYR A 329 3.49 12.87 -14.19
C TYR A 329 4.67 13.61 -13.57
N VAL A 330 4.87 14.88 -13.95
CA VAL A 330 5.98 15.71 -13.50
C VAL A 330 5.44 16.96 -12.82
N SER A 331 5.84 17.19 -11.58
CA SER A 331 5.44 18.36 -10.80
C SER A 331 6.49 18.71 -9.75
N ASP A 332 6.75 20.01 -9.56
CA ASP A 332 7.65 20.54 -8.53
C ASP A 332 9.07 19.91 -8.49
N GLY A 333 9.62 19.58 -9.66
CA GLY A 333 10.95 18.96 -9.78
C GLY A 333 10.96 17.46 -9.48
N LYS A 334 9.77 16.87 -9.28
CA LYS A 334 9.56 15.46 -9.00
C LYS A 334 8.81 14.75 -10.13
N TRP A 335 8.90 13.42 -10.16
CA TRP A 335 8.15 12.61 -11.11
C TRP A 335 7.54 11.33 -10.52
N TRP A 336 6.38 10.96 -11.08
CA TRP A 336 5.63 9.75 -10.74
C TRP A 336 5.28 8.96 -12.00
N LYS A 337 5.46 7.66 -11.95
CA LYS A 337 5.04 6.72 -12.99
C LYS A 337 3.53 6.56 -12.96
N LEU A 338 2.89 6.67 -14.12
CA LEU A 338 1.53 6.18 -14.30
C LEU A 338 1.59 4.72 -14.79
N ARG A 339 0.62 3.91 -14.33
CA ARG A 339 0.57 2.48 -14.69
C ARG A 339 0.34 2.23 -16.18
N GLY A 340 -0.16 3.23 -16.90
CA GLY A 340 -0.29 3.20 -18.35
C GLY A 340 -1.12 4.36 -18.87
N TRP A 341 -1.40 4.31 -20.17
CA TRP A 341 -2.16 5.35 -20.86
C TRP A 341 -3.64 5.40 -20.45
N THR A 342 -4.21 4.33 -19.93
CA THR A 342 -5.56 4.32 -19.35
C THR A 342 -5.66 5.22 -18.12
N THR A 343 -4.66 5.16 -17.23
CA THR A 343 -4.58 6.05 -16.07
C THR A 343 -4.35 7.48 -16.55
N ALA A 344 -3.44 7.71 -17.49
CA ALA A 344 -3.19 9.04 -18.07
C ALA A 344 -4.46 9.66 -18.69
N ALA A 345 -5.32 8.85 -19.32
CA ALA A 345 -6.59 9.30 -19.88
C ALA A 345 -7.56 9.83 -18.81
N SER A 346 -7.52 9.30 -17.58
CA SER A 346 -8.28 9.85 -16.45
C SER A 346 -7.78 11.23 -16.01
N TYR A 347 -6.53 11.57 -16.34
CA TYR A 347 -5.96 12.91 -16.19
C TYR A 347 -6.11 13.77 -17.46
N GLY A 348 -6.84 13.31 -18.49
CA GLY A 348 -7.06 14.07 -19.73
C GLY A 348 -5.96 13.92 -20.79
N PHE A 349 -5.05 12.95 -20.62
CA PHE A 349 -3.90 12.76 -21.51
C PHE A 349 -3.97 11.45 -22.30
N THR A 350 -3.63 11.52 -23.59
CA THR A 350 -3.62 10.36 -24.50
C THR A 350 -2.28 10.25 -25.21
N GLN A 351 -1.93 9.03 -25.63
CA GLN A 351 -0.63 8.77 -26.26
C GLN A 351 -0.44 9.56 -27.58
N GLY A 352 0.77 10.07 -27.79
CA GLY A 352 1.24 10.58 -29.08
C GLY A 352 1.39 12.10 -29.18
N ASN A 353 0.39 12.88 -28.75
CA ASN A 353 0.46 14.35 -28.83
C ASN A 353 0.90 15.00 -27.50
N ILE A 354 1.96 14.47 -26.89
CA ILE A 354 2.47 14.90 -25.58
C ILE A 354 3.99 15.11 -25.67
N ALA A 355 4.51 15.99 -24.82
CA ALA A 355 5.94 16.25 -24.74
C ALA A 355 6.70 15.00 -24.26
N LYS A 356 7.87 14.72 -24.86
CA LYS A 356 8.67 13.53 -24.55
C LYS A 356 9.81 13.89 -23.61
N ILE A 357 10.24 12.92 -22.81
CA ILE A 357 11.40 13.05 -21.92
C ILE A 357 12.28 11.80 -22.03
N THR A 358 13.60 11.98 -22.22
CA THR A 358 14.52 10.84 -22.28
C THR A 358 14.77 10.26 -20.88
N LYS A 359 15.30 9.04 -20.81
CA LYS A 359 15.66 8.39 -19.55
C LYS A 359 16.66 9.24 -18.75
N GLU A 360 17.71 9.73 -19.39
CA GLU A 360 18.77 10.52 -18.74
C GLU A 360 18.26 11.87 -18.23
N GLN A 361 17.24 12.44 -18.86
CA GLN A 361 16.61 13.68 -18.43
C GLN A 361 15.64 13.43 -17.27
N LEU A 362 14.86 12.34 -17.33
CA LEU A 362 13.93 11.94 -16.28
C LEU A 362 14.67 11.61 -14.98
N GLU A 363 15.81 10.93 -15.07
CA GLU A 363 16.67 10.58 -13.92
C GLU A 363 17.24 11.81 -13.17
N LYS A 364 17.14 13.01 -13.74
CA LYS A 364 17.50 14.26 -13.05
C LYS A 364 16.36 14.83 -12.18
N PHE A 365 15.13 14.38 -12.39
CA PHE A 365 14.01 14.68 -11.51
C PHE A 365 14.03 13.71 -10.33
N GLU A 366 13.67 14.18 -9.14
CA GLU A 366 13.52 13.31 -7.97
C GLU A 366 12.24 12.47 -8.14
N GLY A 367 12.33 11.14 -8.19
CA GLY A 367 11.11 10.37 -8.38
C GLY A 367 11.29 8.88 -8.63
N GLY A 368 10.27 8.29 -9.25
CA GLY A 368 10.13 6.85 -9.47
C GLY A 368 8.96 6.21 -8.71
N TRP A 369 8.18 7.01 -7.98
CA TRP A 369 6.97 6.54 -7.29
C TRP A 369 5.78 6.40 -8.24
N THR A 370 4.72 5.75 -7.80
CA THR A 370 3.48 5.60 -8.57
C THR A 370 2.52 6.77 -8.31
N LEU A 371 1.87 7.26 -9.37
CA LEU A 371 0.71 8.15 -9.25
C LEU A 371 -0.55 7.30 -9.09
N GLU A 372 -1.13 7.35 -7.91
CA GLU A 372 -2.34 6.62 -7.54
C GLU A 372 -3.60 7.42 -7.90
N SER A 373 -4.75 6.73 -7.99
CA SER A 373 -6.04 7.36 -8.32
C SER A 373 -6.51 8.38 -7.29
N PHE A 374 -6.07 8.23 -6.04
CA PHE A 374 -6.31 9.20 -4.99
C PHE A 374 -5.10 10.10 -4.81
N VAL A 375 -5.33 11.40 -4.78
CA VAL A 375 -4.32 12.43 -4.57
C VAL A 375 -4.66 13.20 -3.31
N GLN A 376 -3.73 13.26 -2.38
CA GLN A 376 -3.82 14.13 -1.21
C GLN A 376 -2.98 15.38 -1.43
N THR A 377 -3.57 16.56 -1.25
CA THR A 377 -2.84 17.83 -1.34
C THR A 377 -2.22 18.23 0.01
N ASP A 378 -1.26 19.14 0.01
CA ASP A 378 -0.57 19.61 1.23
C ASP A 378 -1.52 20.19 2.28
N ASN A 379 -2.63 20.81 1.85
CA ASN A 379 -3.68 21.31 2.74
C ASN A 379 -4.56 20.20 3.37
N GLY A 380 -4.35 18.94 2.97
CA GLY A 380 -5.05 17.76 3.48
C GLY A 380 -6.34 17.38 2.73
N GLN A 381 -6.72 18.08 1.66
CA GLN A 381 -7.82 17.63 0.80
C GLN A 381 -7.42 16.34 0.07
N VAL A 382 -8.42 15.52 -0.21
CA VAL A 382 -8.25 14.26 -0.94
C VAL A 382 -9.14 14.27 -2.17
N PHE A 383 -8.56 13.98 -3.32
CA PHE A 383 -9.25 13.94 -4.61
C PHE A 383 -9.16 12.54 -5.21
N LEU A 384 -10.27 12.03 -5.72
CA LEU A 384 -10.30 10.95 -6.69
C LEU A 384 -10.17 11.56 -8.10
N VAL A 385 -9.17 11.12 -8.86
CA VAL A 385 -9.02 11.49 -10.27
C VAL A 385 -9.60 10.40 -11.16
N GLN A 386 -10.66 10.74 -11.88
CA GLN A 386 -11.36 9.82 -12.76
C GLN A 386 -12.08 10.60 -13.86
N ASN A 387 -12.16 10.02 -15.07
CA ASN A 387 -12.94 10.57 -16.18
C ASN A 387 -12.62 12.05 -16.46
N GLN A 388 -11.34 12.43 -16.38
CA GLN A 388 -10.87 13.81 -16.63
C GLN A 388 -11.40 14.83 -15.62
N THR A 389 -11.78 14.41 -14.42
CA THR A 389 -12.23 15.28 -13.34
C THR A 389 -11.47 14.99 -12.05
N LYS A 390 -11.35 16.00 -11.20
CA LYS A 390 -10.95 15.84 -9.79
C LYS A 390 -12.20 15.91 -8.91
N ARG A 391 -12.41 14.90 -8.07
CA ARG A 391 -13.60 14.75 -7.22
C ARG A 391 -13.17 14.73 -5.76
N GLU A 392 -13.63 15.67 -4.95
CA GLU A 392 -13.29 15.67 -3.51
C GLU A 392 -13.89 14.45 -2.82
N VAL A 393 -13.14 13.84 -1.90
CA VAL A 393 -13.50 12.58 -1.22
C VAL A 393 -13.68 12.85 0.27
N SER A 394 -14.84 12.46 0.84
CA SER A 394 -15.13 12.71 2.25
C SER A 394 -14.56 11.66 3.21
N SER A 395 -14.25 10.45 2.73
CA SER A 395 -13.69 9.38 3.56
C SER A 395 -13.00 8.31 2.71
N LEU A 396 -11.70 8.12 2.89
CA LEU A 396 -10.97 7.01 2.25
C LEU A 396 -11.31 5.67 2.90
N SER A 397 -11.54 5.61 4.21
CA SER A 397 -11.89 4.36 4.88
C SER A 397 -13.21 3.80 4.36
N ALA A 398 -14.21 4.66 4.19
CA ALA A 398 -15.50 4.24 3.63
C ALA A 398 -15.33 3.66 2.22
N LEU A 399 -14.51 4.30 1.37
CA LEU A 399 -14.23 3.79 0.03
C LEU A 399 -13.46 2.47 0.05
N ARG A 400 -12.51 2.30 0.97
CA ARG A 400 -11.80 1.03 1.16
C ARG A 400 -12.74 -0.09 1.58
N ASP A 401 -13.74 0.19 2.40
CA ASP A 401 -14.75 -0.80 2.80
C ASP A 401 -15.63 -1.24 1.60
N PHE A 402 -15.70 -0.43 0.55
CA PHE A 402 -16.27 -0.78 -0.76
C PHE A 402 -15.27 -1.47 -1.70
N GLY A 403 -14.09 -1.85 -1.22
CA GLY A 403 -13.06 -2.56 -1.99
C GLY A 403 -12.21 -1.66 -2.91
N LEU A 404 -12.23 -0.34 -2.72
CA LEU A 404 -11.40 0.57 -3.52
C LEU A 404 -9.96 0.61 -2.98
N PHE A 405 -8.98 0.62 -3.90
CA PHE A 405 -7.58 0.87 -3.57
C PHE A 405 -7.37 2.35 -3.26
N THR A 406 -7.28 2.69 -1.98
CA THR A 406 -7.27 4.08 -1.48
C THR A 406 -5.89 4.62 -1.15
N ALA A 407 -4.82 4.08 -1.73
CA ALA A 407 -3.50 4.66 -1.56
C ALA A 407 -3.47 6.07 -2.16
N VAL A 408 -2.80 6.98 -1.47
CA VAL A 408 -2.75 8.38 -1.85
C VAL A 408 -1.37 8.77 -2.37
N THR A 409 -1.33 9.46 -3.50
CA THR A 409 -0.16 10.24 -3.90
C THR A 409 -0.24 11.61 -3.27
N LYS A 410 0.79 12.01 -2.53
CA LYS A 410 0.88 13.36 -1.98
C LYS A 410 1.42 14.33 -3.01
N LEU A 411 0.63 15.34 -3.37
CA LEU A 411 1.01 16.40 -4.32
C LEU A 411 0.82 17.77 -3.68
N LYS A 412 1.48 18.79 -4.25
CA LYS A 412 1.33 20.17 -3.80
C LYS A 412 -0.08 20.70 -4.06
N ASP A 413 -0.52 21.67 -3.26
CA ASP A 413 -1.74 22.42 -3.55
C ASP A 413 -1.70 23.01 -4.97
N GLY A 414 -2.82 22.88 -5.70
CA GLY A 414 -2.96 23.33 -7.09
C GLY A 414 -2.40 22.38 -8.15
N ALA A 415 -1.74 21.29 -7.76
CA ALA A 415 -1.17 20.32 -8.70
C ALA A 415 -2.21 19.65 -9.63
N LEU A 416 -3.50 19.71 -9.28
CA LEU A 416 -4.62 19.19 -10.08
C LEU A 416 -5.50 20.29 -10.69
N ASP A 417 -5.09 21.56 -10.69
CA ASP A 417 -5.94 22.68 -11.16
C ASP A 417 -6.21 22.68 -12.68
N PHE A 418 -5.42 21.91 -13.43
CA PHE A 418 -5.69 21.63 -14.83
C PHE A 418 -6.91 20.72 -15.06
N LEU A 419 -7.37 20.01 -14.03
CA LEU A 419 -8.57 19.18 -14.09
C LEU A 419 -9.81 19.94 -13.61
N PRO A 420 -10.94 19.88 -14.34
CA PRO A 420 -12.21 20.39 -13.86
C PRO A 420 -12.69 19.63 -12.61
N ALA A 421 -13.42 20.32 -11.74
CA ALA A 421 -14.09 19.69 -10.61
C ALA A 421 -15.23 18.80 -11.09
N GLY A 422 -15.28 17.57 -10.59
CA GLY A 422 -16.40 16.64 -10.76
C GLY A 422 -17.31 16.60 -9.54
N GLU A 423 -18.36 15.78 -9.60
CA GLU A 423 -19.26 15.57 -8.45
C GLU A 423 -18.51 14.91 -7.29
N PRO A 424 -18.57 15.46 -6.05
CA PRO A 424 -17.79 14.92 -4.94
C PRO A 424 -18.24 13.52 -4.54
N VAL A 425 -17.32 12.75 -3.96
CA VAL A 425 -17.57 11.41 -3.43
C VAL A 425 -17.82 11.53 -1.94
N LEU A 426 -19.09 11.76 -1.59
CA LEU A 426 -19.55 11.97 -0.21
C LEU A 426 -20.10 10.66 0.36
N SER A 427 -19.37 10.09 1.32
CA SER A 427 -19.74 8.86 2.02
C SER A 427 -20.55 9.16 3.29
N ARG A 428 -21.60 8.38 3.52
CA ARG A 428 -22.35 8.34 4.80
C ARG A 428 -21.38 8.03 5.95
N GLY A 429 -21.56 8.70 7.09
CA GLY A 429 -20.72 8.56 8.29
C GLY A 429 -19.42 9.37 8.24
N ALA A 430 -19.05 9.94 7.09
CA ALA A 430 -17.87 10.78 7.01
C ALA A 430 -18.02 12.03 7.89
N VAL A 431 -16.93 12.42 8.54
CA VAL A 431 -16.87 13.61 9.40
C VAL A 431 -16.00 14.65 8.70
N VAL A 432 -16.63 15.73 8.26
CA VAL A 432 -16.01 16.68 7.33
C VAL A 432 -15.98 18.09 7.90
N THR A 433 -14.96 18.84 7.50
CA THR A 433 -14.80 20.26 7.87
C THR A 433 -14.42 21.07 6.63
N PRO A 434 -14.83 22.35 6.52
CA PRO A 434 -14.34 23.22 5.46
C PRO A 434 -12.84 23.53 5.67
N LEU A 435 -12.16 24.04 4.64
CA LEU A 435 -10.72 24.33 4.71
C LEU A 435 -10.32 25.28 5.85
N ASP A 436 -11.21 26.18 6.25
CA ASP A 436 -10.98 27.12 7.36
C ASP A 436 -11.23 26.52 8.75
N GLY A 437 -11.75 25.28 8.83
CA GLY A 437 -12.05 24.60 10.07
C GLY A 437 -13.23 25.21 10.86
N SER A 438 -14.05 26.05 10.22
CA SER A 438 -15.09 26.84 10.92
C SER A 438 -16.19 26.01 11.58
N ARG A 439 -16.46 24.80 11.09
CA ARG A 439 -17.48 23.86 11.62
C ARG A 439 -17.17 22.42 11.22
N THR A 440 -17.77 21.47 11.94
CA THR A 440 -17.62 20.03 11.69
C THR A 440 -18.99 19.42 11.46
N LEU A 441 -19.16 18.68 10.38
CA LEU A 441 -20.39 17.98 10.03
C LEU A 441 -20.15 16.47 10.01
N VAL A 442 -21.09 15.69 10.51
CA VAL A 442 -21.20 14.27 10.14
C VAL A 442 -22.21 14.13 8.99
N LEU A 443 -21.88 13.29 8.00
CA LEU A 443 -22.72 13.07 6.83
C LEU A 443 -23.71 11.92 7.05
N GLY A 444 -24.99 12.18 6.81
CA GLY A 444 -26.05 11.18 6.66
C GLY A 444 -26.24 10.77 5.20
N ASP A 445 -27.44 10.27 4.91
CA ASP A 445 -27.99 9.95 3.60
C ASP A 445 -28.07 11.19 2.71
N GLU A 446 -27.92 10.97 1.40
CA GLU A 446 -28.09 12.02 0.38
C GLU A 446 -27.24 13.29 0.65
N ALA A 447 -26.06 13.13 1.26
CA ALA A 447 -25.17 14.23 1.64
C ALA A 447 -25.81 15.28 2.56
N ARG A 448 -26.70 14.85 3.47
CA ARG A 448 -27.20 15.68 4.57
C ARG A 448 -26.14 15.82 5.65
N GLY A 449 -25.82 17.05 6.03
CA GLY A 449 -24.83 17.36 7.05
C GLY A 449 -25.48 17.71 8.38
N TYR A 450 -24.99 17.09 9.46
CA TYR A 450 -25.39 17.38 10.84
C TYR A 450 -24.22 17.96 11.61
N GLU A 451 -24.38 19.18 12.13
CA GLU A 451 -23.32 19.88 12.84
C GLU A 451 -22.99 19.22 14.18
N VAL A 452 -21.73 18.91 14.42
CA VAL A 452 -21.29 18.23 15.64
C VAL A 452 -20.81 19.28 16.65
N SER A 453 -21.37 19.28 17.85
CA SER A 453 -20.95 20.24 18.89
C SER A 453 -19.47 20.08 19.28
N PRO A 454 -18.78 21.15 19.73
CA PRO A 454 -17.36 21.07 20.10
C PRO A 454 -17.03 20.03 21.18
N GLU A 455 -17.99 19.70 22.06
CA GLU A 455 -17.79 18.70 23.10
C GLU A 455 -17.87 17.28 22.53
N LEU A 456 -18.78 17.01 21.59
CA LEU A 456 -18.84 15.73 20.88
C LEU A 456 -17.65 15.54 19.93
N GLN A 457 -17.14 16.60 19.30
CA GLN A 457 -15.95 16.53 18.44
C GLN A 457 -14.69 16.03 19.15
N LYS A 458 -14.66 16.07 20.49
CA LYS A 458 -13.57 15.47 21.24
C LYS A 458 -13.59 13.95 21.13
N LEU A 459 -14.74 13.33 20.88
CA LEU A 459 -14.87 11.88 20.81
C LEU A 459 -14.23 11.33 19.54
N SER A 460 -13.60 10.15 19.65
CA SER A 460 -12.88 9.53 18.52
C SER A 460 -13.80 9.16 17.35
N GLU A 461 -15.06 8.84 17.61
CA GLU A 461 -16.13 8.63 16.62
C GLU A 461 -16.31 9.84 15.69
N PHE A 462 -16.00 11.06 16.15
CA PHE A 462 -16.09 12.29 15.36
C PHE A 462 -14.74 12.81 14.88
N ALA A 463 -13.72 11.94 14.77
CA ALA A 463 -12.46 12.30 14.16
C ALA A 463 -12.69 12.71 12.68
N VAL A 464 -12.17 13.88 12.30
CA VAL A 464 -12.32 14.43 10.95
C VAL A 464 -11.70 13.48 9.92
N THR A 465 -12.53 12.99 8.99
CA THR A 465 -12.15 12.08 7.92
C THR A 465 -11.69 12.81 6.66
N ALA A 466 -12.18 14.03 6.42
CA ALA A 466 -11.73 14.86 5.29
C ALA A 466 -11.93 16.36 5.52
N LYS A 467 -11.05 17.14 4.89
CA LYS A 467 -11.25 18.58 4.67
C LYS A 467 -11.78 18.80 3.26
N LEU A 468 -12.85 19.57 3.14
CA LEU A 468 -13.51 19.85 1.87
C LEU A 468 -13.41 21.34 1.50
N GLY A 469 -13.26 21.62 0.22
CA GLY A 469 -13.29 22.94 -0.40
C GLY A 469 -14.68 23.24 -0.94
N ASP A 470 -14.81 23.36 -2.25
CA ASP A 470 -16.08 23.69 -2.90
C ASP A 470 -17.15 22.62 -2.66
N ALA A 471 -16.74 21.35 -2.52
CA ALA A 471 -17.64 20.25 -2.17
C ALA A 471 -18.36 20.46 -0.82
N PHE A 472 -17.75 21.19 0.12
CA PHE A 472 -18.39 21.48 1.40
C PHE A 472 -19.68 22.30 1.22
N GLY A 473 -19.72 23.19 0.22
CA GLY A 473 -20.89 24.00 -0.11
C GLY A 473 -22.04 23.21 -0.74
N GLN A 474 -21.81 21.96 -1.14
CA GLN A 474 -22.82 21.07 -1.73
C GLN A 474 -23.56 20.23 -0.68
N ILE A 475 -23.08 20.23 0.58
CA ILE A 475 -23.70 19.49 1.68
C ILE A 475 -24.97 20.22 2.15
N THR A 476 -26.07 19.48 2.31
CA THR A 476 -27.36 20.04 2.74
C THR A 476 -27.43 20.13 4.27
N PRO A 477 -27.46 21.33 4.89
CA PRO A 477 -27.54 21.45 6.35
C PRO A 477 -28.87 20.90 6.88
N SER A 478 -28.81 19.95 7.82
CA SER A 478 -29.98 19.15 8.23
C SER A 478 -30.23 19.08 9.74
N GLY A 479 -29.38 19.67 10.57
CA GLY A 479 -29.54 19.73 12.02
C GLY A 479 -28.21 19.74 12.77
N SER A 480 -28.25 19.50 14.07
CA SER A 480 -27.08 19.41 14.95
C SER A 480 -27.13 18.20 15.88
N LEU A 481 -25.96 17.72 16.27
CA LEU A 481 -25.71 16.75 17.33
C LEU A 481 -25.07 17.51 18.52
N ASP A 482 -25.89 17.82 19.51
CA ASP A 482 -25.50 18.67 20.65
C ASP A 482 -25.36 17.92 21.98
N SER A 483 -25.68 16.63 22.01
CA SER A 483 -25.72 15.81 23.22
C SER A 483 -25.26 14.38 22.95
N SER A 484 -24.60 13.76 23.93
CA SER A 484 -24.29 12.32 23.89
C SER A 484 -25.55 11.46 24.12
N LEU A 485 -26.62 12.02 24.67
CA LEU A 485 -27.90 11.31 24.89
C LEU A 485 -28.88 11.72 23.79
N ILE A 486 -29.14 10.80 22.86
CA ILE A 486 -29.93 11.05 21.65
C ILE A 486 -30.95 9.94 21.38
N SER A 487 -32.05 10.28 20.70
CA SER A 487 -33.09 9.31 20.32
C SER A 487 -33.50 9.51 18.87
N ASP A 488 -33.65 8.43 18.12
CA ASP A 488 -34.20 8.45 16.76
C ASP A 488 -35.73 8.30 16.72
N GLY A 489 -36.38 8.27 17.89
CA GLY A 489 -37.81 8.01 18.07
C GLY A 489 -38.17 6.53 18.20
N SER A 490 -37.30 5.61 17.78
CA SER A 490 -37.47 4.16 17.94
C SER A 490 -36.65 3.61 19.12
N ALA A 491 -35.46 4.15 19.33
CA ALA A 491 -34.53 3.75 20.38
C ALA A 491 -33.78 4.97 20.93
N SER A 492 -33.12 4.77 22.08
CA SER A 492 -32.31 5.79 22.74
C SER A 492 -30.87 5.32 22.81
N TYR A 493 -29.95 6.23 22.53
CA TYR A 493 -28.53 5.92 22.36
C TYR A 493 -27.67 6.85 23.19
N LEU A 494 -26.55 6.29 23.62
CA LEU A 494 -25.39 6.97 24.14
C LEU A 494 -24.36 7.07 23.01
N ILE A 495 -23.94 8.28 22.66
CA ILE A 495 -22.78 8.49 21.77
C ILE A 495 -21.51 8.36 22.58
N THR A 496 -20.63 7.46 22.16
CA THR A 496 -19.38 7.13 22.83
C THR A 496 -18.19 7.36 21.90
N ASP A 497 -16.98 7.22 22.42
CA ASP A 497 -15.74 7.25 21.62
C ASP A 497 -15.68 6.19 20.52
N ALA A 498 -16.40 5.08 20.66
CA ALA A 498 -16.39 3.96 19.72
C ALA A 498 -17.70 3.84 18.92
N GLY A 499 -18.62 4.78 19.07
CA GLY A 499 -19.90 4.79 18.37
C GLY A 499 -21.13 4.83 19.26
N LEU A 500 -22.27 4.46 18.68
CA LEU A 500 -23.59 4.44 19.28
C LEU A 500 -23.84 3.16 20.07
N LEU A 501 -24.08 3.33 21.36
CA LEU A 501 -24.56 2.28 22.25
C LEU A 501 -26.05 2.48 22.51
N GLN A 502 -26.89 1.48 22.19
CA GLN A 502 -28.31 1.54 22.53
C GLN A 502 -28.49 1.31 24.04
N VAL A 503 -29.18 2.23 24.71
CA VAL A 503 -29.36 2.20 26.18
C VAL A 503 -30.83 2.36 26.56
N SER A 504 -31.17 1.93 27.78
CA SER A 504 -32.49 2.24 28.34
C SER A 504 -32.57 3.72 28.76
N PRO A 505 -33.63 4.46 28.37
CA PRO A 505 -33.83 5.83 28.84
C PRO A 505 -33.93 5.96 30.36
N SER A 506 -34.45 4.93 31.03
CA SER A 506 -34.57 4.90 32.49
C SER A 506 -33.23 4.89 33.20
N ALA A 507 -32.15 4.45 32.54
CA ALA A 507 -30.80 4.44 33.12
C ALA A 507 -30.21 5.85 33.29
N TYR A 508 -30.63 6.80 32.46
CA TYR A 508 -30.10 8.17 32.45
C TYR A 508 -31.12 9.23 32.91
N GLY A 509 -32.40 8.87 32.98
CA GLY A 509 -33.51 9.77 33.28
C GLY A 509 -34.41 10.01 32.07
N ILE A 510 -35.72 9.80 32.24
CA ILE A 510 -36.71 9.96 31.17
C ILE A 510 -36.75 11.43 30.72
N GLY A 511 -36.69 11.66 29.40
CA GLY A 511 -36.79 12.99 28.79
C GLY A 511 -35.46 13.73 28.57
N ARG A 512 -34.32 13.09 28.86
CA ARG A 512 -32.98 13.68 28.66
C ARG A 512 -32.35 13.39 27.30
N PHE A 513 -32.98 12.54 26.49
CA PHE A 513 -32.49 12.19 25.16
C PHE A 513 -33.01 13.20 24.15
N THR A 514 -32.09 13.84 23.43
CA THR A 514 -32.42 14.80 22.36
C THR A 514 -32.93 14.04 21.13
N PRO A 515 -34.15 14.31 20.64
CA PRO A 515 -34.64 13.71 19.41
C PRO A 515 -33.83 14.18 18.21
N VAL A 516 -33.36 13.24 17.39
CA VAL A 516 -32.63 13.50 16.14
C VAL A 516 -33.19 12.61 15.02
N PRO A 517 -33.11 13.01 13.74
CA PRO A 517 -33.48 12.13 12.64
C PRO A 517 -32.63 10.85 12.64
N ALA A 518 -33.23 9.69 12.37
CA ALA A 518 -32.50 8.42 12.27
C ALA A 518 -31.33 8.47 11.27
N ASP A 519 -31.51 9.26 10.21
CA ASP A 519 -30.50 9.56 9.21
C ASP A 519 -29.19 10.13 9.81
N ALA A 520 -29.29 11.03 10.79
CA ALA A 520 -28.13 11.62 11.48
C ALA A 520 -27.25 10.58 12.21
N LEU A 521 -27.82 9.41 12.48
CA LEU A 521 -27.19 8.31 13.21
C LEU A 521 -26.79 7.15 12.30
N SER A 522 -27.26 7.15 11.05
CA SER A 522 -27.15 6.04 10.12
C SER A 522 -25.71 5.69 9.77
N GLY A 523 -24.82 6.70 9.79
CA GLY A 523 -23.41 6.59 9.46
C GLY A 523 -22.47 6.38 10.66
N LEU A 524 -22.98 6.40 11.88
CA LEU A 524 -22.15 6.20 13.07
C LEU A 524 -21.99 4.71 13.39
N SER A 525 -20.85 4.34 13.96
CA SER A 525 -20.52 2.99 14.39
C SER A 525 -21.55 2.48 15.40
N LYS A 526 -21.97 1.21 15.35
CA LYS A 526 -22.97 0.64 16.26
C LYS A 526 -22.33 -0.40 17.18
N LEU A 527 -22.44 -0.21 18.49
CA LEU A 527 -21.81 -1.04 19.52
C LEU A 527 -22.72 -2.15 20.06
N GLY A 528 -23.99 -2.17 19.66
CA GLY A 528 -25.01 -3.06 20.19
C GLY A 528 -25.88 -2.38 21.25
N SER A 529 -26.41 -3.16 22.20
CA SER A 529 -27.34 -2.66 23.21
C SER A 529 -26.97 -3.10 24.63
N THR A 530 -27.09 -2.17 25.57
CA THR A 530 -26.98 -2.42 27.01
C THR A 530 -28.27 -1.92 27.68
N PRO A 531 -29.37 -2.71 27.62
CA PRO A 531 -30.64 -2.31 28.23
C PRO A 531 -30.57 -2.22 29.76
N GLY A 532 -29.56 -2.82 30.38
CA GLY A 532 -29.29 -2.80 31.82
C GLY A 532 -28.12 -1.89 32.22
N ALA A 533 -27.48 -2.25 33.32
CA ALA A 533 -26.34 -1.50 33.86
C ALA A 533 -25.09 -1.61 32.97
N HIS A 534 -24.27 -0.56 32.95
CA HIS A 534 -23.04 -0.49 32.14
C HIS A 534 -22.08 0.57 32.69
N LEU A 535 -20.79 0.44 32.39
CA LEU A 535 -19.75 1.37 32.83
C LEU A 535 -19.58 2.52 31.84
N VAL A 536 -19.54 3.74 32.36
CA VAL A 536 -19.40 4.97 31.58
C VAL A 536 -18.31 5.83 32.20
N LYS A 537 -17.48 6.45 31.37
CA LYS A 537 -16.48 7.42 31.78
C LYS A 537 -16.65 8.71 30.97
N GLU A 538 -16.74 9.85 31.63
CA GLU A 538 -16.65 11.14 30.92
C GLU A 538 -15.20 11.37 30.49
N ARG A 539 -14.97 11.85 29.27
CA ARG A 539 -13.66 11.87 28.62
C ARG A 539 -12.55 12.55 29.42
N ASP A 540 -12.85 13.71 30.00
CA ASP A 540 -11.91 14.47 30.84
C ASP A 540 -12.11 14.17 32.34
N GLY A 541 -12.98 13.21 32.67
CA GLY A 541 -13.28 12.77 34.04
C GLY A 541 -12.26 11.77 34.58
N ASP A 542 -12.01 11.87 35.89
CA ASP A 542 -11.13 10.96 36.64
C ASP A 542 -11.88 9.74 37.20
N LYS A 543 -13.22 9.74 37.13
CA LYS A 543 -14.09 8.71 37.70
C LYS A 543 -14.71 7.83 36.62
N ILE A 544 -14.89 6.55 36.97
CA ILE A 544 -15.69 5.60 36.20
C ILE A 544 -17.04 5.47 36.91
N SER A 545 -18.12 5.55 36.16
CA SER A 545 -19.49 5.48 36.69
C SER A 545 -20.17 4.20 36.21
N LEU A 546 -20.61 3.36 37.15
CA LEU A 546 -21.60 2.33 36.85
C LEU A 546 -22.98 2.98 36.79
N VAL A 547 -23.54 3.10 35.60
CA VAL A 547 -24.88 3.65 35.38
C VAL A 547 -25.90 2.53 35.51
N VAL A 548 -26.86 2.67 36.43
CA VAL A 548 -27.87 1.65 36.72
C VAL A 548 -29.13 2.27 37.31
N GLY A 549 -30.29 1.91 36.76
CA GLY A 549 -31.58 2.23 37.36
C GLY A 549 -31.89 3.73 37.54
N GLY A 550 -31.26 4.60 36.75
CA GLY A 550 -31.44 6.06 36.84
C GLY A 550 -30.49 6.74 37.83
N GLU A 551 -29.55 6.01 38.41
CA GLU A 551 -28.49 6.51 39.29
C GLU A 551 -27.11 6.08 38.73
N ARG A 552 -26.04 6.67 39.26
CA ARG A 552 -24.65 6.27 38.97
C ARG A 552 -23.87 5.95 40.25
N VAL A 553 -23.05 4.91 40.22
CA VAL A 553 -22.08 4.62 41.28
C VAL A 553 -20.69 4.98 40.76
N GLU A 554 -19.99 5.86 41.45
CA GLU A 554 -18.68 6.37 41.03
C GLU A 554 -17.54 5.58 41.67
N PHE A 555 -16.51 5.29 40.87
CA PHE A 555 -15.28 4.64 41.26
C PHE A 555 -14.10 5.54 40.93
N GLY A 556 -13.12 5.61 41.84
CA GLY A 556 -11.89 6.36 41.63
C GLY A 556 -10.84 5.63 40.78
N SER A 557 -11.06 4.35 40.46
CA SER A 557 -10.18 3.57 39.60
C SER A 557 -11.01 2.69 38.64
N GLU A 558 -10.47 2.47 37.45
CA GLU A 558 -11.11 1.61 36.44
C GLU A 558 -11.12 0.15 36.89
N ASP A 559 -10.05 -0.30 37.54
CA ASP A 559 -9.95 -1.66 38.09
C ASP A 559 -11.03 -1.95 39.13
N ASP A 560 -11.33 -1.00 40.02
CA ASP A 560 -12.39 -1.19 41.01
C ASP A 560 -13.78 -1.20 40.36
N ALA A 561 -13.99 -0.36 39.35
CA ALA A 561 -15.23 -0.35 38.58
C ALA A 561 -15.45 -1.68 37.83
N LYS A 562 -14.40 -2.19 37.17
CA LYS A 562 -14.46 -3.48 36.45
C LYS A 562 -14.68 -4.64 37.42
N LYS A 563 -13.95 -4.72 38.53
CA LYS A 563 -14.19 -5.74 39.56
C LYS A 563 -15.63 -5.73 40.07
N GLU A 564 -16.19 -4.53 40.26
CA GLU A 564 -17.58 -4.40 40.68
C GLU A 564 -18.57 -4.79 39.57
N ALA A 565 -18.26 -4.48 38.30
CA ALA A 565 -19.03 -4.94 37.15
C ALA A 565 -19.00 -6.48 37.04
N SER A 566 -17.83 -7.14 37.13
CA SER A 566 -17.72 -8.60 37.12
C SER A 566 -18.51 -9.21 38.27
N ARG A 567 -18.40 -8.65 39.48
CA ARG A 567 -19.19 -9.08 40.66
C ARG A 567 -20.69 -9.01 40.44
N ARG A 568 -21.16 -8.07 39.61
CA ARG A 568 -22.58 -7.89 39.27
C ARG A 568 -22.99 -8.61 37.99
N GLY A 569 -22.07 -9.30 37.30
CA GLY A 569 -22.32 -9.93 36.00
C GLY A 569 -22.64 -8.91 34.90
N ILE A 570 -22.02 -7.74 34.97
CA ILE A 570 -22.13 -6.66 34.01
C ILE A 570 -20.87 -6.69 33.13
N ASP A 571 -21.02 -6.33 31.86
CA ASP A 571 -19.89 -6.22 30.94
C ASP A 571 -18.86 -5.20 31.47
N GLU A 572 -17.57 -5.55 31.38
CA GLU A 572 -16.45 -4.74 31.88
C GLU A 572 -16.03 -3.62 30.91
N VAL A 573 -16.68 -3.50 29.75
CA VAL A 573 -16.44 -2.43 28.78
C VAL A 573 -16.82 -1.08 29.39
N VAL A 574 -15.85 -0.18 29.41
CA VAL A 574 -16.02 1.20 29.83
C VAL A 574 -16.28 2.06 28.59
N TYR A 575 -17.49 2.61 28.49
CA TYR A 575 -17.87 3.48 27.40
C TYR A 575 -17.47 4.93 27.71
N THR A 576 -16.51 5.47 26.96
CA THR A 576 -16.11 6.89 27.11
C THR A 576 -17.11 7.80 26.39
N VAL A 577 -17.59 8.84 27.06
CA VAL A 577 -18.61 9.78 26.57
C VAL A 577 -18.17 11.22 26.77
N ALA A 578 -18.85 12.16 26.11
CA ALA A 578 -18.53 13.58 26.22
C ALA A 578 -18.81 14.11 27.63
N ASN A 579 -18.10 15.15 28.08
CA ASN A 579 -18.27 15.65 29.44
C ASN A 579 -19.66 16.23 29.67
N GLY A 580 -20.16 16.11 30.89
CA GLY A 580 -21.50 16.58 31.26
C GLY A 580 -22.64 15.63 30.91
N THR A 581 -22.38 14.53 30.19
CA THR A 581 -23.36 13.47 29.89
C THR A 581 -24.04 12.95 31.17
N LEU A 582 -23.26 12.77 32.24
CA LEU A 582 -23.72 12.22 33.51
C LEU A 582 -24.13 13.30 34.53
N SER A 583 -24.02 14.60 34.21
CA SER A 583 -24.18 15.71 35.17
C SER A 583 -25.51 15.72 35.94
N GLU A 584 -26.61 15.27 35.32
CA GLU A 584 -27.93 15.19 35.95
C GLU A 584 -28.34 13.74 36.31
N VAL A 585 -27.43 12.77 36.19
CA VAL A 585 -27.64 11.41 36.74
C VAL A 585 -27.26 11.45 38.23
N PRO A 586 -28.22 11.24 39.16
CA PRO A 586 -27.93 11.26 40.59
C PRO A 586 -26.86 10.23 40.96
N THR A 587 -25.92 10.63 41.82
CA THR A 587 -24.97 9.69 42.41
C THR A 587 -25.71 8.82 43.45
N GLY A 588 -25.78 7.52 43.19
CA GLY A 588 -26.51 6.56 44.01
C GLY A 588 -25.78 6.20 45.31
N ASN A 589 -26.47 5.46 46.17
CA ASN A 589 -26.00 5.15 47.54
C ASN A 589 -24.92 4.05 47.63
N GLY A 590 -24.33 3.61 46.51
CA GLY A 590 -23.27 2.60 46.49
C GLY A 590 -23.70 1.17 46.89
N ILE A 591 -24.96 0.80 46.64
CA ILE A 591 -25.49 -0.54 46.97
C ILE A 591 -24.75 -1.62 46.16
N THR A 592 -24.17 -2.61 46.84
CA THR A 592 -23.38 -3.71 46.27
C THR A 592 -24.22 -4.97 46.02
N ASN A 593 -23.74 -5.87 45.15
CA ASN A 593 -24.36 -7.18 44.94
C ASN A 593 -24.45 -7.97 46.27
N GLY A 594 -25.53 -8.73 46.48
CA GLY A 594 -25.79 -9.45 47.73
C GLY A 594 -26.30 -8.58 48.90
N ALA A 595 -26.46 -7.27 48.72
CA ALA A 595 -27.02 -6.41 49.77
C ALA A 595 -28.49 -6.76 50.03
N LEU A 596 -28.85 -6.87 51.31
CA LEU A 596 -30.24 -6.96 51.75
C LEU A 596 -30.89 -5.57 51.73
N LEU A 597 -32.04 -5.44 51.07
CA LEU A 597 -32.68 -4.18 50.74
C LEU A 597 -34.17 -4.18 51.05
N LYS A 598 -34.73 -3.00 51.27
CA LYS A 598 -36.18 -2.75 51.33
C LYS A 598 -36.54 -1.42 50.70
N THR A 599 -37.80 -1.25 50.29
CA THR A 599 -38.29 0.04 49.77
C THR A 599 -38.64 0.99 50.91
N PRO A 600 -38.83 2.31 50.65
CA PRO A 600 -39.31 3.24 51.67
C PRO A 600 -40.76 2.97 52.10
N SER A 601 -41.51 2.24 51.28
CA SER A 601 -42.97 2.09 51.33
C SER A 601 -43.44 0.68 51.73
N SER A 602 -42.54 -0.31 51.78
CA SER A 602 -42.83 -1.71 52.11
C SER A 602 -41.73 -2.31 53.00
N ASP A 603 -42.11 -3.30 53.81
CA ASP A 603 -41.17 -4.15 54.57
C ASP A 603 -40.75 -5.42 53.80
N ASP A 604 -41.21 -5.57 52.55
CA ASP A 604 -40.71 -6.63 51.66
C ASP A 604 -39.19 -6.53 51.50
N LEU A 605 -38.53 -7.69 51.60
CA LEU A 605 -37.09 -7.79 51.52
C LEU A 605 -36.66 -8.24 50.14
N TYR A 606 -35.62 -7.58 49.63
CA TYR A 606 -34.99 -7.92 48.37
C TYR A 606 -33.49 -8.09 48.56
N VAL A 607 -32.87 -8.93 47.76
CA VAL A 607 -31.42 -9.02 47.62
C VAL A 607 -31.06 -8.53 46.23
N LEU A 608 -30.02 -7.71 46.13
CA LEU A 608 -29.48 -7.38 44.82
C LEU A 608 -28.78 -8.62 44.25
N ASP A 609 -29.26 -9.10 43.12
CA ASP A 609 -28.76 -10.22 42.32
C ASP A 609 -28.22 -9.67 40.99
N GLY A 610 -26.94 -9.29 40.99
CA GLY A 610 -26.30 -8.60 39.88
C GLY A 610 -26.99 -7.26 39.58
N ALA A 611 -27.71 -7.21 38.46
CA ALA A 611 -28.52 -6.07 38.04
C ALA A 611 -30.04 -6.24 38.31
N HIS A 612 -30.45 -7.27 39.07
CA HIS A 612 -31.85 -7.57 39.37
C HIS A 612 -32.12 -7.54 40.87
N LEU A 613 -33.37 -7.29 41.27
CA LEU A 613 -33.85 -7.53 42.62
C LEU A 613 -34.50 -8.91 42.72
N VAL A 614 -34.06 -9.73 43.66
CA VAL A 614 -34.70 -11.00 44.02
C VAL A 614 -35.40 -10.83 45.35
N LYS A 615 -36.67 -11.22 45.46
CA LYS A 615 -37.38 -11.16 46.74
C LYS A 615 -36.85 -12.26 47.67
N ILE A 616 -36.70 -11.98 48.96
CA ILE A 616 -36.35 -12.99 49.98
C ILE A 616 -37.42 -13.01 51.06
N SER A 617 -37.82 -14.21 51.49
CA SER A 617 -39.03 -14.42 52.28
C SER A 617 -38.98 -13.81 53.69
N ASN A 618 -37.81 -13.80 54.33
CA ASN A 618 -37.61 -13.26 55.68
C ASN A 618 -36.13 -12.96 56.00
N LYS A 619 -35.89 -12.33 57.16
CA LYS A 619 -34.56 -11.86 57.58
C LYS A 619 -33.68 -12.99 58.08
N GLU A 620 -34.28 -14.02 58.66
CA GLU A 620 -33.60 -15.21 59.17
C GLU A 620 -32.98 -16.00 58.01
N LEU A 621 -33.72 -16.14 56.92
CA LEU A 621 -33.25 -16.74 55.69
C LEU A 621 -32.14 -15.88 55.07
N ALA A 622 -32.34 -14.57 54.96
CA ALA A 622 -31.28 -13.66 54.48
C ALA A 622 -29.97 -13.79 55.29
N ALA A 623 -30.08 -13.93 56.62
CA ALA A 623 -28.93 -14.17 57.48
C ALA A 623 -28.28 -15.53 57.23
N ALA A 624 -29.07 -16.59 57.00
CA ALA A 624 -28.56 -17.93 56.68
C ALA A 624 -27.75 -17.96 55.38
N TYR A 625 -28.17 -17.19 54.37
CA TYR A 625 -27.45 -17.03 53.10
C TYR A 625 -26.22 -16.10 53.18
N GLY A 626 -26.06 -15.34 54.28
CA GLY A 626 -24.95 -14.41 54.45
C GLY A 626 -25.22 -12.98 53.95
N PHE A 627 -26.45 -12.65 53.54
CA PHE A 627 -26.83 -11.30 53.10
C PHE A 627 -27.03 -10.30 54.26
N GLY A 628 -26.88 -10.78 55.50
CA GLY A 628 -27.15 -10.03 56.72
C GLY A 628 -28.63 -9.98 57.08
N SER A 629 -28.94 -9.40 58.24
CA SER A 629 -30.31 -9.33 58.80
C SER A 629 -30.89 -7.91 58.83
N THR A 630 -30.10 -6.91 58.45
CA THR A 630 -30.47 -5.49 58.53
C THR A 630 -30.58 -4.91 57.11
N PRO A 631 -31.80 -4.75 56.56
CA PRO A 631 -31.97 -4.24 55.21
C PRO A 631 -31.62 -2.75 55.12
N ALA A 632 -30.90 -2.36 54.07
CA ALA A 632 -30.75 -0.95 53.69
C ALA A 632 -32.00 -0.46 52.94
N THR A 633 -32.42 0.77 53.20
CA THR A 633 -33.57 1.37 52.50
C THR A 633 -33.13 1.96 51.16
N MET A 634 -33.63 1.41 50.05
CA MET A 634 -33.39 1.96 48.71
C MET A 634 -34.33 3.14 48.41
N THR A 635 -34.00 3.96 47.40
CA THR A 635 -34.92 5.00 46.91
C THR A 635 -36.10 4.35 46.17
N GLN A 636 -37.28 4.99 46.16
CA GLN A 636 -38.43 4.47 45.40
C GLN A 636 -38.11 4.40 43.89
N ALA A 637 -37.37 5.38 43.37
CA ALA A 637 -36.93 5.39 41.98
C ALA A 637 -36.02 4.19 41.64
N SER A 638 -35.04 3.88 42.50
CA SER A 638 -34.19 2.68 42.34
C SER A 638 -35.03 1.41 42.31
N PHE A 639 -36.02 1.27 43.20
CA PHE A 639 -36.88 0.09 43.22
C PHE A 639 -37.69 -0.07 41.93
N ASP A 640 -38.24 1.03 41.41
CA ASP A 640 -39.09 1.00 40.22
C ASP A 640 -38.27 0.70 38.95
N ASN A 641 -37.01 1.16 38.91
CA ASN A 641 -36.14 1.05 37.74
C ASN A 641 -35.27 -0.21 37.68
N ILE A 642 -35.01 -0.90 38.80
CA ILE A 642 -34.25 -2.16 38.79
C ILE A 642 -35.20 -3.33 38.46
N PRO A 643 -34.92 -4.12 37.40
CA PRO A 643 -35.70 -5.30 37.05
C PRO A 643 -35.77 -6.30 38.21
N LYS A 644 -36.88 -7.01 38.34
CA LYS A 644 -37.07 -8.02 39.39
C LYS A 644 -37.00 -9.41 38.78
N ARG A 645 -36.45 -10.38 39.50
CA ARG A 645 -36.55 -11.79 39.12
C ARG A 645 -37.96 -12.31 39.46
N ASP A 646 -38.44 -13.25 38.66
CA ASP A 646 -39.79 -13.82 38.80
C ASP A 646 -39.89 -14.95 39.85
N PHE A 647 -38.94 -15.04 40.78
CA PHE A 647 -38.95 -16.00 41.88
C PHE A 647 -38.63 -15.32 43.23
N THR A 648 -38.94 -16.02 44.32
CA THR A 648 -38.62 -15.60 45.69
C THR A 648 -37.69 -16.63 46.31
N ILE A 649 -36.64 -16.17 47.00
CA ILE A 649 -35.82 -17.04 47.85
C ILE A 649 -36.61 -17.32 49.12
N ASP A 650 -37.23 -18.49 49.20
CA ASP A 650 -38.05 -18.94 50.33
C ASP A 650 -37.57 -20.25 50.97
N SER A 651 -36.68 -20.99 50.30
CA SER A 651 -35.97 -22.15 50.85
C SER A 651 -34.52 -21.83 51.23
N ALA A 652 -33.98 -22.56 52.20
CA ALA A 652 -32.54 -22.54 52.50
C ALA A 652 -31.73 -23.50 51.64
N GLN A 653 -32.36 -24.40 50.89
CA GLN A 653 -31.66 -25.18 49.89
C GLN A 653 -31.65 -24.43 48.56
N PHE A 654 -30.49 -24.41 47.91
CA PHE A 654 -30.30 -23.70 46.65
C PHE A 654 -29.24 -24.38 45.79
N VAL A 655 -29.25 -24.08 44.49
CA VAL A 655 -28.26 -24.57 43.54
C VAL A 655 -27.37 -23.42 43.10
N CYS A 656 -26.05 -23.61 43.25
CA CYS A 656 -25.02 -22.70 42.75
C CYS A 656 -24.00 -23.46 41.92
N ASN A 657 -23.74 -23.00 40.69
CA ASN A 657 -22.80 -23.62 39.76
C ASN A 657 -23.00 -25.14 39.59
N GLY A 658 -24.27 -25.58 39.60
CA GLY A 658 -24.64 -27.00 39.49
C GLY A 658 -24.52 -27.82 40.79
N GLN A 659 -24.02 -27.24 41.88
CA GLN A 659 -23.93 -27.87 43.19
C GLN A 659 -25.11 -27.45 44.07
N THR A 660 -25.79 -28.41 44.71
CA THR A 660 -26.84 -28.12 45.70
C THR A 660 -26.23 -27.88 47.07
N LEU A 661 -26.58 -26.76 47.70
CA LEU A 661 -26.06 -26.27 48.97
C LEU A 661 -27.21 -25.98 49.94
N LEU A 662 -26.91 -26.04 51.24
CA LEU A 662 -27.80 -25.63 52.33
C LEU A 662 -27.28 -24.32 52.96
N ALA A 663 -28.11 -23.28 52.97
CA ALA A 663 -27.82 -22.00 53.60
C ALA A 663 -27.91 -22.13 55.12
N ALA A 664 -26.78 -21.96 55.81
CA ALA A 664 -26.69 -21.94 57.27
C ALA A 664 -25.45 -21.12 57.67
N GLU A 665 -25.47 -20.53 58.87
CA GLU A 665 -24.30 -19.82 59.42
C GLU A 665 -23.72 -18.71 58.51
N GLY A 666 -24.51 -18.19 57.56
CA GLY A 666 -24.08 -17.17 56.60
C GLY A 666 -23.33 -17.73 55.38
N GLN A 667 -23.35 -19.05 55.18
CA GLN A 667 -22.63 -19.76 54.13
C GLN A 667 -23.50 -20.85 53.49
N GLY A 668 -23.12 -21.30 52.29
CA GLY A 668 -23.65 -22.50 51.66
C GLY A 668 -22.84 -23.73 52.07
N HIS A 669 -23.50 -24.72 52.67
CA HIS A 669 -22.90 -25.96 53.11
C HIS A 669 -23.21 -27.08 52.11
N PRO A 670 -22.21 -27.79 51.57
CA PRO A 670 -22.45 -28.93 50.68
C PRO A 670 -23.04 -30.10 51.46
N TYR A 671 -23.92 -30.89 50.83
CA TYR A 671 -24.41 -32.12 51.45
C TYR A 671 -23.35 -33.22 51.39
N LEU A 672 -23.21 -34.01 52.48
CA LEU A 672 -22.33 -35.18 52.52
C LEU A 672 -22.70 -36.26 51.49
N SER A 673 -23.97 -36.35 51.12
CA SER A 673 -24.49 -37.35 50.18
C SER A 673 -25.83 -36.91 49.57
N ALA A 674 -26.19 -37.49 48.42
CA ALA A 674 -27.49 -37.25 47.78
C ALA A 674 -28.64 -37.80 48.63
N GLU A 675 -28.40 -38.88 49.39
CA GLU A 675 -29.37 -39.44 50.33
C GLU A 675 -29.66 -38.47 51.47
N LEU A 676 -28.63 -37.80 52.01
CA LEU A 676 -28.81 -36.79 53.05
C LEU A 676 -29.53 -35.56 52.51
N GLN A 677 -29.16 -35.09 51.31
CA GLN A 677 -29.89 -34.01 50.63
C GLN A 677 -31.38 -34.34 50.50
N ALA A 678 -31.71 -35.55 50.03
CA ALA A 678 -33.10 -36.00 49.89
C ALA A 678 -33.81 -36.09 51.26
N ALA A 679 -33.10 -36.44 52.33
CA ALA A 679 -33.64 -36.52 53.69
C ALA A 679 -33.97 -35.15 54.30
N TYR A 680 -33.32 -34.06 53.87
CA TYR A 680 -33.72 -32.71 54.25
C TYR A 680 -35.04 -32.29 53.60
N GLY A 681 -35.36 -32.82 52.41
CA GLY A 681 -36.67 -32.65 51.76
C GLY A 681 -37.02 -31.22 51.38
N LEU A 682 -36.04 -30.31 51.30
CA LEU A 682 -36.23 -28.90 50.97
C LEU A 682 -36.32 -28.70 49.45
N GLU A 683 -37.14 -27.75 49.02
CA GLU A 683 -37.14 -27.29 47.62
C GLU A 683 -35.86 -26.51 47.33
N SER A 684 -35.35 -26.59 46.10
CA SER A 684 -34.13 -25.88 45.70
C SER A 684 -34.40 -24.91 44.56
N GLU A 685 -34.05 -23.65 44.76
CA GLU A 685 -34.01 -22.66 43.69
C GLU A 685 -32.60 -22.57 43.10
N THR A 686 -32.50 -22.43 41.78
CA THR A 686 -31.21 -22.19 41.13
C THR A 686 -30.91 -20.70 41.16
N LEU A 687 -29.90 -20.32 41.93
CA LEU A 687 -29.47 -18.93 42.00
C LEU A 687 -28.61 -18.57 40.79
N SER A 688 -28.57 -17.27 40.48
CA SER A 688 -27.68 -16.77 39.44
C SER A 688 -26.22 -16.99 39.85
N ALA A 689 -25.31 -17.09 38.86
CA ALA A 689 -23.88 -17.15 39.13
C ALA A 689 -23.38 -15.93 39.92
N GLN A 690 -23.99 -14.76 39.71
CA GLN A 690 -23.65 -13.50 40.36
C GLN A 690 -24.01 -13.52 41.85
N LEU A 691 -25.20 -14.00 42.19
CA LEU A 691 -25.63 -14.14 43.57
C LEU A 691 -24.89 -15.28 44.28
N CYS A 692 -24.60 -16.37 43.56
CA CYS A 692 -23.74 -17.44 44.04
C CYS A 692 -22.33 -16.95 44.39
N GLY A 693 -21.76 -16.03 43.61
CA GLY A 693 -20.42 -15.50 43.84
C GLY A 693 -20.25 -14.67 45.11
N VAL A 694 -21.34 -14.22 45.73
CA VAL A 694 -21.31 -13.47 47.00
C VAL A 694 -21.70 -14.32 48.21
N ILE A 695 -22.23 -15.53 48.01
CA ILE A 695 -22.50 -16.49 49.08
C ILE A 695 -21.22 -17.28 49.35
N GLY A 696 -20.66 -17.19 50.56
CA GLY A 696 -19.51 -17.99 50.93
C GLY A 696 -19.87 -19.48 50.96
N VAL A 697 -19.02 -20.35 50.43
CA VAL A 697 -19.21 -21.81 50.53
C VAL A 697 -18.36 -22.35 51.68
N SER A 698 -18.99 -23.02 52.63
CA SER A 698 -18.31 -23.63 53.77
C SER A 698 -17.59 -24.91 53.35
N GLN A 699 -16.47 -25.20 54.00
CA GLN A 699 -15.81 -26.51 53.91
C GLN A 699 -16.48 -27.55 54.81
N ASP A 700 -17.27 -27.09 55.80
CA ASP A 700 -18.03 -27.96 56.69
C ASP A 700 -19.35 -28.35 55.99
N PRO A 701 -19.61 -29.64 55.77
CA PRO A 701 -20.79 -30.07 55.05
C PRO A 701 -22.05 -30.03 55.93
N ALA A 702 -23.21 -29.98 55.30
CA ALA A 702 -24.48 -30.28 55.97
C ALA A 702 -24.50 -31.76 56.40
N THR A 703 -24.91 -32.01 57.63
CA THR A 703 -24.90 -33.33 58.28
C THR A 703 -26.32 -33.75 58.65
N GLU A 704 -26.52 -35.01 59.03
CA GLU A 704 -27.81 -35.45 59.57
C GLU A 704 -28.15 -34.85 60.94
N PHE A 705 -27.25 -34.07 61.57
CA PHE A 705 -27.51 -33.42 62.85
C PHE A 705 -27.59 -31.91 62.67
N ILE A 706 -28.72 -31.33 63.07
CA ILE A 706 -28.89 -29.88 63.10
C ILE A 706 -29.16 -29.40 64.52
N THR A 707 -28.69 -28.20 64.81
CA THR A 707 -29.07 -27.46 66.01
C THR A 707 -29.78 -26.17 65.63
N THR A 708 -30.62 -25.66 66.52
CA THR A 708 -31.28 -24.37 66.32
C THR A 708 -30.86 -23.36 67.38
N ALA A 709 -30.92 -22.06 67.06
CA ALA A 709 -30.64 -21.00 68.02
C ALA A 709 -31.59 -21.03 69.25
N SER A 710 -32.80 -21.56 69.08
CA SER A 710 -33.76 -21.84 70.15
C SER A 710 -33.36 -22.99 71.08
N GLY A 711 -32.25 -23.68 70.81
CA GLY A 711 -31.67 -24.74 71.64
C GLY A 711 -32.16 -26.14 71.31
N GLY A 712 -32.86 -26.33 70.18
CA GLY A 712 -33.29 -27.66 69.72
C GLY A 712 -32.15 -28.43 69.05
N TRP A 713 -32.06 -29.73 69.33
CA TRP A 713 -31.09 -30.65 68.73
C TRP A 713 -31.88 -31.69 67.96
N TYR A 714 -31.64 -31.84 66.66
CA TYR A 714 -32.44 -32.73 65.82
C TYR A 714 -31.53 -33.65 65.00
N ALA A 715 -32.03 -34.86 64.76
CA ALA A 715 -31.51 -35.75 63.73
C ALA A 715 -32.46 -35.78 62.53
N ILE A 716 -31.93 -35.69 61.32
CA ILE A 716 -32.66 -35.80 60.05
C ILE A 716 -32.70 -37.27 59.65
N ILE A 717 -33.88 -37.88 59.72
CA ILE A 717 -34.07 -39.31 59.50
C ILE A 717 -35.30 -39.52 58.62
N GLU A 718 -35.13 -40.19 57.48
CA GLU A 718 -36.23 -40.56 56.58
C GLU A 718 -37.15 -39.38 56.18
N GLY A 719 -36.59 -38.18 55.97
CA GLY A 719 -37.38 -36.99 55.59
C GLY A 719 -37.94 -36.20 56.77
N GLU A 720 -37.68 -36.60 58.01
CA GLU A 720 -38.20 -35.94 59.22
C GLU A 720 -37.07 -35.41 60.12
N LYS A 721 -37.24 -34.19 60.65
CA LYS A 721 -36.48 -33.72 61.81
C LYS A 721 -37.03 -34.38 63.07
N ARG A 722 -36.18 -35.08 63.81
CA ARG A 722 -36.56 -35.75 65.06
C ARG A 722 -35.79 -35.15 66.22
N LEU A 723 -36.52 -34.55 67.16
CA LEU A 723 -35.91 -33.93 68.34
C LEU A 723 -35.14 -34.97 69.15
N ILE A 724 -33.88 -34.69 69.46
CA ILE A 724 -33.03 -35.49 70.33
C ILE A 724 -33.37 -35.11 71.77
N GLY A 725 -34.06 -36.00 72.49
CA GLY A 725 -34.61 -35.70 73.81
C GLY A 725 -33.57 -35.42 74.91
N TRP A 726 -32.33 -35.91 74.74
CA TRP A 726 -31.22 -35.67 75.66
C TRP A 726 -29.85 -35.82 74.99
N PRO A 727 -28.81 -35.06 75.42
CA PRO A 727 -27.49 -35.05 74.77
C PRO A 727 -26.84 -36.42 74.58
N ALA A 728 -27.02 -37.34 75.54
CA ALA A 728 -26.45 -38.68 75.47
C ALA A 728 -26.98 -39.53 74.29
N ILE A 729 -28.15 -39.21 73.72
CA ILE A 729 -28.61 -39.85 72.47
C ILE A 729 -27.81 -39.33 71.29
N GLY A 730 -27.57 -38.01 71.21
CA GLY A 730 -26.74 -37.44 70.16
C GLY A 730 -25.32 -38.02 70.18
N GLU A 731 -24.71 -38.13 71.36
CA GLU A 731 -23.44 -38.83 71.55
C GLU A 731 -23.52 -40.29 71.10
N ALA A 732 -24.56 -41.03 71.52
CA ALA A 732 -24.76 -42.41 71.10
C ALA A 732 -25.04 -42.58 69.59
N MET A 733 -25.42 -41.52 68.90
CA MET A 733 -25.62 -41.49 67.45
C MET A 733 -24.39 -40.97 66.68
N GLY A 734 -23.32 -40.58 67.39
CA GLY A 734 -22.07 -40.09 66.81
C GLY A 734 -22.07 -38.60 66.42
N MET A 735 -22.95 -37.79 67.02
CA MET A 735 -23.05 -36.35 66.73
C MET A 735 -21.74 -35.56 67.00
N PRO A 736 -20.94 -35.85 68.05
CA PRO A 736 -19.66 -35.16 68.26
C PRO A 736 -18.62 -35.43 67.15
N GLU A 737 -18.59 -36.65 66.61
CA GLU A 737 -17.64 -37.06 65.58
C GLU A 737 -18.10 -36.66 64.17
N ARG A 738 -19.42 -36.69 63.92
CA ARG A 738 -20.01 -36.30 62.63
C ARG A 738 -20.26 -34.80 62.51
N GLY A 739 -20.24 -34.08 63.62
CA GLY A 739 -20.56 -32.66 63.68
C GLY A 739 -22.07 -32.39 63.65
N SER A 740 -22.43 -31.13 63.88
CA SER A 740 -23.80 -30.65 63.75
C SER A 740 -23.82 -29.25 63.16
N LEU A 741 -24.78 -28.98 62.28
CA LEU A 741 -24.90 -27.68 61.63
C LEU A 741 -25.93 -26.80 62.35
N GLN A 742 -25.59 -25.57 62.73
CA GLN A 742 -26.56 -24.66 63.33
C GLN A 742 -27.41 -23.98 62.25
N VAL A 743 -28.69 -24.33 62.18
CA VAL A 743 -29.65 -23.71 61.25
C VAL A 743 -30.54 -22.70 61.98
N VAL A 744 -31.06 -21.72 61.24
CA VAL A 744 -32.07 -20.80 61.78
C VAL A 744 -33.40 -21.55 61.97
N ASP A 745 -34.23 -21.09 62.92
CA ASP A 745 -35.47 -21.78 63.30
C ASP A 745 -36.41 -22.00 62.10
N SER A 746 -36.50 -21.02 61.18
CA SER A 746 -37.32 -21.12 59.96
C SER A 746 -36.87 -22.24 59.02
N VAL A 747 -35.57 -22.54 58.96
CA VAL A 747 -35.01 -23.64 58.16
C VAL A 747 -35.32 -24.98 58.80
N ALA A 748 -35.17 -25.08 60.12
CA ALA A 748 -35.59 -26.28 60.83
C ALA A 748 -37.10 -26.51 60.63
N ASP A 749 -37.94 -25.47 60.72
CA ASP A 749 -39.40 -25.58 60.61
C ASP A 749 -39.91 -25.98 59.22
N ALA A 750 -39.11 -25.77 58.18
CA ALA A 750 -39.39 -26.28 56.84
C ALA A 750 -39.27 -27.81 56.72
N ILE A 751 -38.58 -28.47 57.66
CA ILE A 751 -38.43 -29.93 57.68
C ILE A 751 -39.57 -30.57 58.50
N PRO A 752 -40.28 -31.58 57.97
CA PRO A 752 -41.35 -32.28 58.68
C PRO A 752 -40.91 -32.79 60.06
N SER A 753 -41.70 -32.56 61.10
CA SER A 753 -41.37 -33.01 62.46
C SER A 753 -41.78 -34.47 62.68
N GLY A 754 -40.81 -35.32 63.00
CA GLY A 754 -41.03 -36.70 63.40
C GLY A 754 -41.08 -36.90 64.91
N ALA A 755 -41.20 -38.15 65.35
CA ALA A 755 -41.22 -38.48 66.78
C ALA A 755 -39.89 -38.13 67.47
N THR A 756 -39.97 -37.60 68.70
CA THR A 756 -38.80 -37.35 69.55
C THR A 756 -38.01 -38.65 69.76
N LEU A 757 -36.70 -38.59 69.54
CA LEU A 757 -35.79 -39.69 69.81
C LEU A 757 -35.59 -39.80 71.32
N LEU A 758 -35.99 -40.95 71.86
CA LEU A 758 -35.75 -41.39 73.24
C LEU A 758 -34.65 -42.46 73.30
N GLY A 759 -33.97 -42.71 72.18
CA GLY A 759 -32.89 -43.67 72.02
C GLY A 759 -32.36 -43.64 70.58
N ALA A 760 -31.16 -44.18 70.34
CA ALA A 760 -30.64 -44.34 68.99
C ALA A 760 -31.53 -45.31 68.17
N PRO A 761 -31.91 -44.97 66.93
CA PRO A 761 -32.71 -45.84 66.07
C PRO A 761 -32.03 -47.20 65.83
N ALA A 762 -32.83 -48.27 65.77
CA ALA A 762 -32.32 -49.60 65.46
C ALA A 762 -31.70 -49.61 64.05
N GLY A 763 -30.42 -49.99 63.95
CA GLY A 763 -29.69 -49.98 62.68
C GLY A 763 -28.99 -48.66 62.32
N TRP A 764 -28.97 -47.68 63.24
CA TRP A 764 -28.18 -46.46 63.05
C TRP A 764 -26.69 -46.79 62.88
N PRO A 765 -26.03 -46.35 61.80
CA PRO A 765 -24.62 -46.64 61.57
C PRO A 765 -23.79 -45.86 62.61
N LEU A 766 -23.16 -46.57 63.53
CA LEU A 766 -22.16 -45.96 64.43
C LEU A 766 -20.86 -45.74 63.66
N PRO A 767 -20.13 -44.63 63.88
CA PRO A 767 -18.79 -44.48 63.32
C PRO A 767 -17.92 -45.64 63.82
N ASP A 768 -17.43 -46.47 62.90
CA ASP A 768 -16.57 -47.61 63.21
C ASP A 768 -15.22 -47.06 63.72
N SER A 769 -14.81 -47.46 64.93
CA SER A 769 -13.60 -46.93 65.59
C SER A 769 -12.28 -47.52 65.07
N THR A 770 -12.24 -48.13 63.88
CA THR A 770 -11.04 -48.79 63.33
C THR A 770 -10.85 -48.67 61.82
N SER A 771 -10.92 -47.46 61.27
CA SER A 771 -10.18 -47.17 60.03
C SER A 771 -9.60 -45.76 60.07
N THR A 772 -8.30 -45.67 60.36
CA THR A 772 -7.47 -44.56 59.91
C THR A 772 -7.65 -44.47 58.39
N PRO A 773 -8.10 -43.34 57.81
CA PRO A 773 -8.07 -43.19 56.37
C PRO A 773 -6.60 -43.23 55.94
N GLU A 774 -6.25 -44.23 55.14
CA GLU A 774 -5.03 -44.21 54.35
C GLU A 774 -5.08 -42.94 53.48
N PRO A 775 -4.00 -42.15 53.37
CA PRO A 775 -4.03 -40.92 52.60
C PRO A 775 -4.49 -41.22 51.18
N THR A 776 -5.66 -40.71 50.81
CA THR A 776 -6.17 -40.73 49.44
C THR A 776 -5.11 -40.07 48.56
N ALA A 777 -4.56 -40.84 47.63
CA ALA A 777 -3.68 -40.30 46.60
C ALA A 777 -4.39 -39.11 45.92
N THR A 778 -3.67 -37.98 45.85
CA THR A 778 -4.04 -36.83 45.03
C THR A 778 -4.46 -37.33 43.64
N PRO A 779 -5.64 -36.95 43.12
CA PRO A 779 -5.99 -37.32 41.76
C PRO A 779 -4.96 -36.72 40.80
N GLU A 780 -4.28 -37.60 40.06
CA GLU A 780 -3.54 -37.22 38.87
C GLU A 780 -4.53 -36.54 37.89
N PRO A 781 -4.16 -35.42 37.24
CA PRO A 781 -5.09 -34.70 36.37
C PRO A 781 -5.63 -35.63 35.28
N THR A 782 -6.94 -35.89 35.31
CA THR A 782 -7.65 -36.58 34.25
C THR A 782 -7.48 -35.80 32.96
N ALA A 783 -6.91 -36.43 31.94
CA ALA A 783 -6.85 -35.90 30.59
C ALA A 783 -8.27 -35.51 30.12
N THR A 784 -8.36 -34.29 29.57
CA THR A 784 -9.50 -33.75 28.82
C THR A 784 -10.07 -34.81 27.86
N PRO A 785 -11.40 -35.01 27.79
CA PRO A 785 -11.99 -35.93 26.83
C PRO A 785 -11.66 -35.48 25.40
N GLU A 786 -11.07 -36.38 24.64
CA GLU A 786 -10.86 -36.26 23.19
C GLU A 786 -12.24 -36.15 22.49
N PRO A 787 -12.40 -35.27 21.48
CA PRO A 787 -13.66 -35.08 20.79
C PRO A 787 -14.17 -36.38 20.17
N THR A 788 -15.44 -36.67 20.41
CA THR A 788 -16.15 -37.82 19.86
C THR A 788 -16.19 -37.73 18.33
N ALA A 789 -15.71 -38.78 17.65
CA ALA A 789 -15.77 -38.90 16.20
C ALA A 789 -17.22 -38.80 15.69
N THR A 790 -17.45 -37.84 14.80
CA THR A 790 -18.66 -37.67 13.98
C THR A 790 -18.90 -38.94 13.14
N PRO A 791 -20.15 -39.42 13.00
CA PRO A 791 -20.45 -40.62 12.23
C PRO A 791 -20.10 -40.47 10.74
N GLU A 792 -19.44 -41.50 10.21
CA GLU A 792 -19.03 -41.66 8.82
C GLU A 792 -20.27 -41.71 7.88
N PRO A 793 -20.33 -40.91 6.80
CA PRO A 793 -21.43 -40.97 5.85
C PRO A 793 -21.41 -42.29 5.06
N THR A 794 -22.56 -42.96 5.07
CA THR A 794 -22.82 -44.20 4.35
C THR A 794 -22.74 -44.01 2.83
N ALA A 795 -21.98 -44.89 2.16
CA ALA A 795 -21.86 -44.92 0.71
C ALA A 795 -23.24 -45.03 0.02
N THR A 796 -23.58 -44.03 -0.79
CA THR A 796 -24.77 -44.05 -1.64
C THR A 796 -24.42 -44.68 -2.98
N VAL A 797 -25.20 -45.69 -3.37
CA VAL A 797 -25.04 -46.49 -4.59
C VAL A 797 -25.21 -45.62 -5.83
N THR A 798 -24.20 -45.62 -6.70
CA THR A 798 -24.22 -44.99 -8.03
C THR A 798 -25.17 -45.74 -8.98
N PRO A 799 -26.19 -45.09 -9.58
CA PRO A 799 -26.91 -45.67 -10.71
C PRO A 799 -26.10 -45.55 -12.01
N GLU A 800 -26.05 -46.66 -12.75
CA GLU A 800 -25.37 -46.86 -14.03
C GLU A 800 -25.97 -45.98 -15.16
N PRO A 801 -25.15 -45.31 -16.00
CA PRO A 801 -25.66 -44.43 -17.05
C PRO A 801 -26.23 -45.24 -18.23
N THR A 802 -27.50 -44.96 -18.55
CA THR A 802 -28.19 -45.47 -19.74
C THR A 802 -27.85 -44.59 -20.95
N ALA A 803 -27.31 -45.19 -22.01
CA ALA A 803 -27.03 -44.52 -23.28
C ALA A 803 -28.30 -44.00 -23.95
N THR A 804 -28.33 -42.71 -24.33
CA THR A 804 -29.40 -42.15 -25.17
C THR A 804 -28.84 -41.32 -26.33
N VAL A 805 -29.13 -41.87 -27.51
CA VAL A 805 -29.00 -41.50 -28.93
C VAL A 805 -28.85 -40.01 -29.31
N THR A 806 -27.85 -39.76 -30.18
CA THR A 806 -27.62 -38.56 -30.99
C THR A 806 -28.59 -38.43 -32.18
N PRO A 807 -29.19 -37.25 -32.41
CA PRO A 807 -29.60 -36.85 -33.76
C PRO A 807 -28.72 -35.74 -34.36
N GLU A 808 -28.54 -35.88 -35.67
CA GLU A 808 -27.66 -35.22 -36.64
C GLU A 808 -28.10 -33.77 -37.02
N PRO A 809 -27.18 -32.86 -37.39
CA PRO A 809 -27.53 -31.48 -37.77
C PRO A 809 -28.05 -31.38 -39.21
N THR A 810 -29.11 -30.59 -39.41
CA THR A 810 -29.60 -30.19 -40.75
C THR A 810 -29.33 -28.70 -40.97
N ALA A 811 -28.73 -28.37 -42.12
CA ALA A 811 -28.34 -27.02 -42.57
C ALA A 811 -29.52 -26.18 -43.11
N THR A 812 -29.23 -24.93 -43.52
CA THR A 812 -29.93 -24.03 -44.50
C THR A 812 -30.46 -22.74 -43.85
N ALA A 813 -30.32 -21.51 -44.38
CA ALA A 813 -29.48 -20.86 -45.40
C ALA A 813 -29.61 -19.33 -45.24
N THR A 814 -28.60 -18.60 -45.70
CA THR A 814 -28.55 -17.14 -45.90
C THR A 814 -29.44 -16.68 -47.08
N PRO A 815 -30.00 -15.47 -47.02
CA PRO A 815 -29.86 -14.58 -48.18
C PRO A 815 -29.53 -13.09 -47.87
N GLU A 816 -28.99 -12.50 -48.93
CA GLU A 816 -28.27 -11.24 -49.16
C GLU A 816 -29.20 -10.02 -49.44
N PRO A 817 -28.73 -8.73 -49.41
CA PRO A 817 -29.56 -7.52 -49.35
C PRO A 817 -29.74 -6.81 -50.71
N THR A 818 -30.76 -5.94 -50.87
CA THR A 818 -30.82 -4.93 -51.98
C THR A 818 -31.76 -3.71 -51.72
N ALA A 819 -31.13 -2.51 -51.75
CA ALA A 819 -31.45 -1.17 -52.32
C ALA A 819 -32.78 -0.36 -52.13
N THR A 820 -32.61 0.87 -51.58
CA THR A 820 -32.86 2.25 -52.11
C THR A 820 -34.27 2.72 -52.55
N VAL A 821 -34.76 3.91 -52.11
CA VAL A 821 -34.92 5.23 -52.85
C VAL A 821 -35.37 6.40 -51.92
N THR A 822 -34.86 7.62 -52.18
CA THR A 822 -35.27 8.97 -51.69
C THR A 822 -36.18 9.68 -52.73
N PRO A 823 -37.09 10.63 -52.39
CA PRO A 823 -36.76 12.07 -52.57
C PRO A 823 -37.48 13.08 -51.62
N GLU A 824 -36.92 14.31 -51.56
CA GLU A 824 -37.40 15.56 -50.96
C GLU A 824 -38.40 16.32 -51.89
N PRO A 825 -39.23 17.29 -51.43
CA PRO A 825 -38.87 18.74 -51.48
C PRO A 825 -39.56 19.73 -50.46
N THR A 826 -38.80 20.75 -50.01
CA THR A 826 -39.00 22.24 -50.11
C THR A 826 -40.25 23.02 -49.56
N SER A 827 -40.03 23.77 -48.45
CA SER A 827 -40.27 25.22 -48.15
C SER A 827 -41.65 25.93 -47.90
N THR A 828 -41.65 26.75 -46.81
CA THR A 828 -42.13 28.16 -46.57
C THR A 828 -43.55 28.57 -46.06
N GLU A 829 -43.51 29.47 -45.04
CA GLU A 829 -44.39 30.60 -44.61
C GLU A 829 -45.37 30.52 -43.40
N SER A 830 -44.92 31.13 -42.28
CA SER A 830 -45.50 32.22 -41.45
C SER A 830 -47.02 32.45 -41.27
N ALA A 831 -47.51 32.40 -40.01
CA ALA A 831 -48.21 33.50 -39.27
C ALA A 831 -48.91 33.06 -37.94
N THR A 832 -48.40 33.54 -36.79
CA THR A 832 -48.99 34.11 -35.52
C THR A 832 -50.54 34.13 -35.31
N PRO A 833 -51.17 34.20 -34.08
CA PRO A 833 -50.85 33.79 -32.67
C PRO A 833 -52.01 33.13 -31.80
N THR A 834 -51.69 32.67 -30.56
CA THR A 834 -52.51 32.56 -29.29
C THR A 834 -53.69 31.53 -29.23
N PRO A 835 -53.86 30.63 -28.22
CA PRO A 835 -53.88 30.92 -26.77
C PRO A 835 -53.22 29.90 -25.80
N THR A 836 -53.05 30.37 -24.55
CA THR A 836 -52.65 29.63 -23.34
C THR A 836 -53.63 28.50 -23.02
N GLU A 837 -53.13 27.26 -22.88
CA GLU A 837 -53.85 26.17 -22.20
C GLU A 837 -52.98 25.50 -21.13
N THR A 838 -53.57 25.47 -19.93
CA THR A 838 -53.56 24.46 -18.88
C THR A 838 -52.54 23.31 -19.00
N ALA A 839 -51.72 23.16 -17.96
CA ALA A 839 -50.82 22.02 -17.78
C ALA A 839 -51.56 20.69 -17.94
N THR A 840 -51.21 19.96 -19.00
CA THR A 840 -51.57 18.57 -19.23
C THR A 840 -50.73 17.71 -18.27
N PRO A 841 -51.30 16.69 -17.60
CA PRO A 841 -50.52 15.78 -16.76
C PRO A 841 -49.45 15.10 -17.61
N THR A 842 -48.21 15.16 -17.15
CA THR A 842 -47.09 14.43 -17.72
C THR A 842 -47.51 12.96 -17.90
N PRO A 843 -47.40 12.38 -19.10
CA PRO A 843 -47.69 10.96 -19.28
C PRO A 843 -46.77 10.15 -18.36
N THR A 844 -47.35 9.33 -17.50
CA THR A 844 -46.62 8.28 -16.78
C THR A 844 -45.96 7.39 -17.83
N GLU A 845 -44.63 7.41 -17.89
CA GLU A 845 -43.87 6.51 -18.74
C GLU A 845 -44.34 5.07 -18.48
N THR A 846 -44.78 4.39 -19.54
CA THR A 846 -45.02 2.96 -19.49
C THR A 846 -43.66 2.28 -19.35
N ALA A 847 -43.42 1.60 -18.23
CA ALA A 847 -42.15 0.93 -17.94
C ALA A 847 -41.75 0.01 -19.10
N GLU A 848 -40.51 0.15 -19.57
CA GLU A 848 -39.94 -0.67 -20.63
C GLU A 848 -39.80 -2.13 -20.13
N PRO A 849 -40.32 -3.13 -20.86
CA PRO A 849 -40.32 -4.53 -20.40
C PRO A 849 -38.90 -5.11 -20.33
N ALA A 850 -38.69 -6.07 -19.42
CA ALA A 850 -37.39 -6.72 -19.26
C ALA A 850 -36.96 -7.47 -20.52
N VAL A 851 -35.67 -7.35 -20.87
CA VAL A 851 -35.04 -8.13 -21.94
C VAL A 851 -34.58 -9.50 -21.42
N PRO A 852 -34.57 -10.57 -22.23
CA PRO A 852 -34.03 -11.86 -21.78
C PRO A 852 -32.52 -11.77 -21.51
N LEU A 853 -32.07 -12.39 -20.42
CA LEU A 853 -30.66 -12.44 -19.99
C LEU A 853 -30.24 -13.89 -19.74
N GLU A 854 -28.98 -14.19 -20.03
CA GLU A 854 -28.31 -15.47 -19.78
C GLU A 854 -27.18 -15.31 -18.75
N SER A 855 -26.80 -16.41 -18.08
CA SER A 855 -25.66 -16.38 -17.16
C SER A 855 -24.37 -16.04 -17.90
N GLY A 856 -23.61 -15.09 -17.36
CA GLY A 856 -22.39 -14.51 -17.94
C GLY A 856 -22.63 -13.26 -18.78
N ASP A 857 -23.89 -12.82 -18.97
CA ASP A 857 -24.15 -11.53 -19.59
C ASP A 857 -23.66 -10.38 -18.69
N ILE A 858 -23.04 -9.38 -19.32
CA ILE A 858 -22.55 -8.17 -18.64
C ILE A 858 -23.55 -7.05 -18.92
N ILE A 859 -24.19 -6.53 -17.88
CA ILE A 859 -25.30 -5.58 -18.00
C ILE A 859 -25.04 -4.29 -17.21
N THR A 860 -25.69 -3.21 -17.63
CA THR A 860 -25.77 -1.94 -16.89
C THR A 860 -27.17 -1.34 -17.07
N ASP A 861 -27.59 -0.46 -16.16
CA ASP A 861 -28.82 0.29 -16.33
C ASP A 861 -28.60 1.52 -17.24
N LYS A 862 -29.69 2.14 -17.69
CA LYS A 862 -29.61 3.36 -18.51
C LYS A 862 -28.96 4.55 -17.77
N ALA A 863 -28.92 4.52 -16.44
CA ALA A 863 -28.30 5.54 -15.61
C ALA A 863 -26.78 5.34 -15.44
N GLY A 864 -26.24 4.18 -15.83
CA GLY A 864 -24.85 3.80 -15.62
C GLY A 864 -24.49 3.60 -14.14
N SER A 865 -25.44 3.20 -13.29
CA SER A 865 -25.25 3.11 -11.83
C SER A 865 -24.27 2.02 -11.39
N GLY A 866 -23.92 1.10 -12.29
CA GLY A 866 -22.93 0.04 -12.06
C GLY A 866 -22.87 -0.96 -13.21
N VAL A 867 -21.83 -1.80 -13.22
CA VAL A 867 -21.68 -2.93 -14.15
C VAL A 867 -21.90 -4.22 -13.40
N TRP A 868 -22.69 -5.13 -13.97
CA TRP A 868 -23.12 -6.36 -13.31
C TRP A 868 -22.90 -7.57 -14.21
N ILE A 869 -22.57 -8.71 -13.59
CA ILE A 869 -22.56 -10.02 -14.24
C ILE A 869 -23.80 -10.79 -13.80
N VAL A 870 -24.52 -11.37 -14.78
CA VAL A 870 -25.58 -12.33 -14.49
C VAL A 870 -24.96 -13.64 -14.03
N ASN A 871 -25.16 -14.01 -12.76
CA ASN A 871 -24.55 -15.17 -12.12
C ASN A 871 -25.62 -16.15 -11.63
N GLY A 872 -26.27 -16.84 -12.57
CA GLY A 872 -27.45 -17.67 -12.29
C GLY A 872 -28.64 -16.79 -11.89
N GLU A 873 -29.21 -17.05 -10.71
CA GLU A 873 -30.35 -16.29 -10.15
C GLU A 873 -29.94 -15.02 -9.39
N LYS A 874 -28.66 -14.64 -9.46
CA LYS A 874 -28.05 -13.52 -8.72
C LYS A 874 -27.30 -12.59 -9.68
N LEU A 875 -27.28 -11.29 -9.39
CA LEU A 875 -26.38 -10.35 -10.05
C LEU A 875 -25.13 -10.13 -9.20
N LEU A 876 -23.95 -10.24 -9.82
CA LEU A 876 -22.68 -9.86 -9.20
C LEU A 876 -22.28 -8.46 -9.65
N GLN A 877 -22.12 -7.52 -8.73
CA GLN A 877 -21.64 -6.18 -9.04
C GLN A 877 -20.13 -6.20 -9.23
N LEU A 878 -19.64 -5.80 -10.40
CA LEU A 878 -18.20 -5.62 -10.60
C LEU A 878 -17.72 -4.41 -9.80
N GLY A 879 -16.78 -4.64 -8.87
CA GLY A 879 -16.24 -3.60 -7.99
C GLY A 879 -15.35 -2.58 -8.70
N SER A 880 -14.63 -3.01 -9.73
CA SER A 880 -13.74 -2.14 -10.50
C SER A 880 -13.45 -2.71 -11.90
N PRO A 881 -12.98 -1.86 -12.84
CA PRO A 881 -12.45 -2.32 -14.12
C PRO A 881 -11.24 -3.25 -13.97
N ASP A 882 -10.45 -3.10 -12.91
CA ASP A 882 -9.26 -3.93 -12.67
C ASP A 882 -9.66 -5.37 -12.28
N VAL A 883 -10.68 -5.54 -11.42
CA VAL A 883 -11.25 -6.85 -11.09
C VAL A 883 -11.74 -7.55 -12.36
N ALA A 884 -12.45 -6.80 -13.21
CA ALA A 884 -12.93 -7.32 -14.49
C ALA A 884 -11.78 -7.75 -15.41
N ALA A 885 -10.74 -6.91 -15.53
CA ALA A 885 -9.56 -7.23 -16.33
C ALA A 885 -8.82 -8.48 -15.82
N GLN A 886 -8.69 -8.64 -14.50
CA GLN A 886 -8.02 -9.80 -13.91
C GLN A 886 -8.77 -11.12 -14.11
N LEU A 887 -10.09 -11.06 -14.07
CA LEU A 887 -10.95 -12.22 -14.35
C LEU A 887 -11.13 -12.46 -15.86
N GLY A 888 -10.69 -11.54 -16.73
CA GLY A 888 -10.80 -11.67 -18.19
C GLY A 888 -12.20 -11.33 -18.71
N ILE A 889 -12.93 -10.50 -17.96
CA ILE A 889 -14.29 -10.09 -18.27
C ILE A 889 -14.24 -8.85 -19.17
N ASP A 890 -14.80 -8.96 -20.37
CA ASP A 890 -14.91 -7.84 -21.31
C ASP A 890 -16.06 -6.90 -20.92
N VAL A 891 -15.70 -5.70 -20.46
CA VAL A 891 -16.65 -4.64 -20.10
C VAL A 891 -16.86 -3.61 -21.21
N ALA A 892 -16.17 -3.72 -22.34
CA ALA A 892 -16.31 -2.77 -23.46
C ALA A 892 -17.63 -2.98 -24.24
N GLY A 893 -18.25 -4.16 -24.12
CA GLY A 893 -19.51 -4.54 -24.77
C GLY A 893 -20.73 -4.56 -23.85
N VAL A 894 -20.73 -3.84 -22.72
CA VAL A 894 -21.81 -3.93 -21.72
C VAL A 894 -23.19 -3.67 -22.32
N GLN A 895 -24.15 -4.53 -22.00
CA GLN A 895 -25.53 -4.39 -22.46
C GLN A 895 -26.31 -3.44 -21.55
N VAL A 896 -26.85 -2.36 -22.10
CA VAL A 896 -27.75 -1.46 -21.37
C VAL A 896 -29.14 -2.10 -21.31
N VAL A 897 -29.68 -2.31 -20.10
CA VAL A 897 -30.97 -2.97 -19.87
C VAL A 897 -31.95 -2.11 -19.06
N PRO A 898 -33.27 -2.27 -19.25
CA PRO A 898 -34.29 -1.57 -18.45
C PRO A 898 -34.27 -1.91 -16.94
N ALA A 899 -34.84 -1.05 -16.10
CA ALA A 899 -34.95 -1.29 -14.65
C ALA A 899 -35.71 -2.60 -14.31
N ALA A 900 -36.67 -3.00 -15.15
CA ALA A 900 -37.41 -4.26 -15.00
C ALA A 900 -36.50 -5.50 -15.02
N ASN A 901 -35.32 -5.44 -15.66
CA ASN A 901 -34.34 -6.52 -15.60
C ASN A 901 -33.77 -6.69 -14.19
N PHE A 902 -33.49 -5.60 -13.48
CA PHE A 902 -32.98 -5.64 -12.12
C PHE A 902 -34.06 -6.09 -11.13
N GLU A 903 -35.31 -5.68 -11.36
CA GLU A 903 -36.48 -6.17 -10.59
C GLU A 903 -36.68 -7.69 -10.73
N ALA A 904 -36.34 -8.27 -11.89
CA ALA A 904 -36.44 -9.72 -12.12
C ALA A 904 -35.50 -10.55 -11.23
N PHE A 905 -34.41 -9.95 -10.74
CA PHE A 905 -33.53 -10.58 -9.73
C PHE A 905 -33.98 -10.30 -8.29
N ALA A 906 -35.08 -9.56 -8.09
CA ALA A 906 -35.69 -9.27 -6.78
C ALA A 906 -34.71 -8.69 -5.73
N GLY A 907 -33.70 -7.93 -6.18
CA GLY A 907 -32.64 -7.41 -5.31
C GLY A 907 -31.62 -8.46 -4.83
N ASN A 908 -31.62 -9.66 -5.40
CA ASN A 908 -30.60 -10.69 -5.17
C ASN A 908 -29.29 -10.28 -5.87
N THR A 909 -28.57 -9.38 -5.21
CA THR A 909 -27.28 -8.86 -5.65
C THR A 909 -26.21 -9.28 -4.66
N ALA A 910 -24.99 -9.48 -5.15
CA ALA A 910 -23.81 -9.58 -4.30
C ALA A 910 -22.63 -8.87 -4.96
N PRO A 911 -21.64 -8.45 -4.20
CA PRO A 911 -20.45 -7.86 -4.78
C PRO A 911 -19.50 -8.90 -5.36
N LEU A 912 -18.80 -8.52 -6.43
CA LEU A 912 -17.58 -9.15 -6.93
C LEU A 912 -16.49 -8.07 -6.89
N TYR A 913 -15.96 -7.85 -5.68
CA TYR A 913 -14.96 -6.82 -5.41
C TYR A 913 -13.53 -7.33 -5.57
N THR A 914 -13.35 -8.64 -5.65
CA THR A 914 -12.03 -9.24 -5.79
C THR A 914 -11.95 -10.22 -6.95
N SER A 915 -10.73 -10.46 -7.43
CA SER A 915 -10.47 -11.53 -8.40
C SER A 915 -10.46 -12.94 -7.77
N ALA A 916 -10.70 -13.06 -6.45
CA ALA A 916 -10.82 -14.33 -5.74
C ALA A 916 -12.23 -14.92 -5.91
N VAL A 917 -12.32 -16.01 -6.68
CA VAL A 917 -13.59 -16.64 -7.08
C VAL A 917 -13.58 -18.14 -6.85
N MET A 918 -14.76 -18.73 -6.57
CA MET A 918 -14.96 -20.18 -6.61
C MET A 918 -15.63 -20.56 -7.92
N VAL A 919 -15.08 -21.53 -8.64
CA VAL A 919 -15.76 -22.19 -9.77
C VAL A 919 -15.96 -23.66 -9.39
N GLY A 920 -17.21 -24.04 -9.07
CA GLY A 920 -17.47 -25.28 -8.37
C GLY A 920 -16.85 -25.26 -6.97
N ASP A 921 -16.12 -26.32 -6.61
CA ASP A 921 -15.43 -26.44 -5.31
C ASP A 921 -13.96 -26.01 -5.36
N VAL A 922 -13.51 -25.41 -6.47
CA VAL A 922 -12.10 -25.03 -6.67
C VAL A 922 -11.94 -23.51 -6.50
N PRO A 923 -11.06 -23.06 -5.58
CA PRO A 923 -10.72 -21.65 -5.44
C PRO A 923 -9.73 -21.22 -6.52
N TYR A 924 -9.99 -20.05 -7.11
CA TYR A 924 -9.13 -19.41 -8.09
C TYR A 924 -8.86 -17.96 -7.72
N ILE A 925 -7.74 -17.44 -8.21
CA ILE A 925 -7.48 -16.00 -8.33
C ILE A 925 -7.38 -15.64 -9.81
N GLY A 926 -8.08 -14.59 -10.23
CA GLY A 926 -7.89 -13.98 -11.54
C GLY A 926 -6.57 -13.21 -11.62
N VAL A 927 -5.76 -13.47 -12.66
CA VAL A 927 -4.53 -12.77 -12.99
C VAL A 927 -4.46 -12.58 -14.50
N ASP A 928 -4.30 -11.32 -14.94
CA ASP A 928 -4.11 -10.96 -16.35
C ASP A 928 -5.11 -11.62 -17.32
N GLY A 929 -6.36 -11.75 -16.87
CA GLY A 929 -7.45 -12.30 -17.66
C GLY A 929 -7.62 -13.82 -17.57
N GLN A 930 -6.87 -14.48 -16.69
CA GLN A 930 -6.91 -15.93 -16.49
C GLN A 930 -7.10 -16.31 -15.03
N LEU A 931 -7.80 -17.42 -14.79
CA LEU A 931 -7.96 -18.01 -13.46
C LEU A 931 -6.77 -18.93 -13.15
N VAL A 932 -6.11 -18.68 -12.03
CA VAL A 932 -5.01 -19.51 -11.50
C VAL A 932 -5.50 -20.25 -10.25
N PRO A 933 -5.43 -21.60 -10.20
CA PRO A 933 -5.87 -22.38 -9.05
C PRO A 933 -4.83 -22.39 -7.93
N PHE A 934 -5.26 -22.67 -6.70
CA PHE A 934 -4.34 -22.94 -5.57
C PHE A 934 -3.74 -24.35 -5.63
N SER A 935 -2.53 -24.51 -5.09
CA SER A 935 -1.88 -25.84 -4.98
C SER A 935 -2.61 -26.77 -4.02
N SER A 936 -3.30 -26.24 -3.01
CA SER A 936 -4.12 -27.01 -2.07
C SER A 936 -5.21 -26.15 -1.43
N GLN A 937 -6.22 -26.80 -0.83
CA GLN A 937 -7.25 -26.12 -0.04
C GLN A 937 -6.64 -25.37 1.16
N ALA A 938 -5.60 -25.93 1.79
CA ALA A 938 -4.91 -25.29 2.91
C ALA A 938 -4.19 -24.00 2.49
N ASP A 939 -3.62 -23.97 1.28
CA ASP A 939 -3.03 -22.74 0.74
C ASP A 939 -4.09 -21.67 0.48
N ALA A 940 -5.26 -22.06 -0.03
CA ALA A 940 -6.40 -21.13 -0.20
C ALA A 940 -6.92 -20.59 1.15
N GLU A 941 -7.02 -21.45 2.17
CA GLU A 941 -7.42 -21.07 3.52
C GLU A 941 -6.40 -20.13 4.19
N ALA A 942 -5.11 -20.35 3.96
CA ALA A 942 -4.04 -19.50 4.48
C ALA A 942 -4.15 -18.04 3.99
N PHE A 943 -4.72 -17.80 2.81
CA PHE A 943 -4.94 -16.46 2.27
C PHE A 943 -6.06 -15.69 3.00
N GLY A 944 -6.93 -16.36 3.74
CA GLY A 944 -7.99 -15.71 4.52
C GLY A 944 -8.98 -14.90 3.67
N LEU A 945 -9.07 -15.19 2.37
CA LEU A 945 -9.92 -14.47 1.42
C LEU A 945 -11.35 -15.00 1.42
N VAL A 946 -12.32 -14.11 1.19
CA VAL A 946 -13.69 -14.51 0.87
C VAL A 946 -13.79 -14.72 -0.64
N PHE A 947 -13.96 -15.99 -1.05
CA PHE A 947 -14.09 -16.33 -2.46
C PHE A 947 -15.54 -16.19 -2.93
N THR A 948 -15.76 -15.45 -4.02
CA THR A 948 -17.10 -15.24 -4.56
C THR A 948 -17.53 -16.43 -5.42
N PRO A 949 -18.66 -17.11 -5.12
CA PRO A 949 -19.11 -18.24 -5.93
C PRO A 949 -19.62 -17.81 -7.31
N LEU A 950 -19.00 -18.34 -8.36
CA LEU A 950 -19.47 -18.20 -9.72
C LEU A 950 -20.35 -19.39 -10.10
N ALA A 951 -21.45 -19.09 -10.77
CA ALA A 951 -22.28 -20.09 -11.41
C ALA A 951 -21.43 -20.87 -12.43
N PRO A 952 -21.62 -22.19 -12.57
CA PRO A 952 -20.83 -23.01 -13.50
C PRO A 952 -20.79 -22.45 -14.91
N GLU A 953 -21.90 -21.87 -15.38
CA GLU A 953 -22.07 -21.27 -16.70
C GLU A 953 -21.22 -20.00 -16.89
N VAL A 954 -20.96 -19.26 -15.80
CA VAL A 954 -20.05 -18.11 -15.79
C VAL A 954 -18.61 -18.62 -15.77
N GLY A 955 -18.30 -19.58 -14.90
CA GLY A 955 -16.96 -20.14 -14.75
C GLY A 955 -16.39 -20.73 -16.05
N VAL A 956 -17.21 -21.44 -16.85
CA VAL A 956 -16.77 -22.00 -18.14
C VAL A 956 -16.49 -20.96 -19.23
N LYS A 957 -16.97 -19.71 -19.06
CA LYS A 957 -16.66 -18.59 -19.96
C LYS A 957 -15.33 -17.92 -19.62
N LEU A 958 -14.79 -18.16 -18.42
CA LEU A 958 -13.51 -17.62 -17.98
C LEU A 958 -12.37 -18.53 -18.42
N THR A 959 -11.22 -17.93 -18.72
CA THR A 959 -10.04 -18.68 -19.16
C THR A 959 -9.29 -19.18 -17.94
N VAL A 960 -9.05 -20.48 -17.81
CA VAL A 960 -8.15 -21.03 -16.78
C VAL A 960 -6.74 -21.08 -17.34
N ALA A 961 -5.76 -20.58 -16.58
CA ALA A 961 -4.36 -20.59 -16.99
C ALA A 961 -3.88 -22.04 -17.15
N SER A 962 -3.35 -22.38 -18.33
CA SER A 962 -2.92 -23.74 -18.66
C SER A 962 -1.46 -24.03 -18.32
N ASP A 963 -0.67 -22.98 -18.13
CA ASP A 963 0.78 -22.95 -17.98
C ASP A 963 1.25 -22.22 -16.71
N ALA A 964 0.32 -21.61 -15.96
CA ALA A 964 0.62 -21.02 -14.67
C ALA A 964 0.81 -22.11 -13.60
N GLU A 965 1.83 -21.95 -12.76
CA GLU A 965 1.97 -22.80 -11.58
C GLU A 965 0.86 -22.51 -10.55
N PRO A 966 0.34 -23.54 -9.87
CA PRO A 966 -0.66 -23.34 -8.82
C PRO A 966 -0.15 -22.46 -7.68
N ILE A 967 -1.05 -21.67 -7.10
CA ILE A 967 -0.73 -20.69 -6.05
C ILE A 967 -0.42 -21.41 -4.74
N GLY A 968 0.81 -21.27 -4.25
CA GLY A 968 1.26 -21.71 -2.94
C GLY A 968 1.25 -20.61 -1.88
N ASN A 969 1.87 -20.87 -0.73
CA ASN A 969 1.92 -19.95 0.42
C ASN A 969 3.05 -18.89 0.36
N VAL A 970 3.82 -18.83 -0.73
CA VAL A 970 4.80 -17.76 -0.97
C VAL A 970 4.40 -17.01 -2.23
N VAL A 971 4.33 -15.69 -2.12
CA VAL A 971 3.85 -14.80 -3.18
C VAL A 971 4.76 -13.59 -3.32
N GLN A 972 4.77 -13.00 -4.51
CA GLN A 972 5.43 -11.73 -4.76
C GLN A 972 4.41 -10.59 -4.65
N GLY A 973 4.70 -9.59 -3.82
CA GLY A 973 3.91 -8.38 -3.73
C GLY A 973 4.03 -7.48 -4.97
N PRO A 974 3.14 -6.50 -5.14
CA PRO A 974 3.23 -5.50 -6.19
C PRO A 974 4.43 -4.55 -6.00
N ASP A 975 5.04 -4.53 -4.82
CA ASP A 975 6.28 -3.84 -4.46
C ASP A 975 7.55 -4.68 -4.74
N ASP A 976 7.40 -5.78 -5.48
CA ASP A 976 8.44 -6.74 -5.88
C ASP A 976 9.09 -7.53 -4.72
N ASN A 977 8.64 -7.35 -3.48
CA ASN A 977 9.08 -8.12 -2.31
C ASN A 977 8.40 -9.50 -2.23
N PHE A 978 9.04 -10.47 -1.59
CA PHE A 978 8.45 -11.79 -1.33
C PHE A 978 7.81 -11.87 0.05
N TYR A 979 6.63 -12.47 0.10
CA TYR A 979 5.84 -12.63 1.30
C TYR A 979 5.46 -14.08 1.49
N ARG A 980 5.50 -14.54 2.74
CA ARG A 980 4.85 -15.77 3.17
C ARG A 980 3.44 -15.43 3.67
N VAL A 981 2.45 -16.15 3.16
CA VAL A 981 1.05 -15.99 3.54
C VAL A 981 0.75 -16.86 4.75
N ILE A 982 0.32 -16.24 5.85
CA ILE A 982 0.02 -16.90 7.12
C ILE A 982 -1.26 -16.29 7.70
N ASP A 983 -2.32 -17.08 7.86
CA ASP A 983 -3.60 -16.70 8.48
C ASP A 983 -4.17 -15.36 7.96
N GLY A 984 -4.21 -15.19 6.64
CA GLY A 984 -4.72 -13.99 5.97
C GLY A 984 -3.76 -12.79 6.00
N LYS A 985 -2.50 -13.00 6.41
CA LYS A 985 -1.48 -11.95 6.49
C LYS A 985 -0.27 -12.23 5.62
N LEU A 986 0.31 -11.16 5.08
CA LEU A 986 1.54 -11.12 4.31
C LEU A 986 2.71 -10.82 5.23
N SER A 987 3.50 -11.84 5.53
CA SER A 987 4.75 -11.73 6.30
C SER A 987 5.93 -11.60 5.35
N LEU A 988 6.62 -10.45 5.39
CA LEU A 988 7.81 -10.20 4.56
C LEU A 988 8.86 -11.28 4.81
N ILE A 989 9.36 -11.91 3.75
CA ILE A 989 10.50 -12.82 3.85
C ILE A 989 11.76 -11.97 3.93
N ASP A 990 12.36 -11.94 5.13
CA ASP A 990 13.57 -11.17 5.41
C ASP A 990 14.77 -12.13 5.52
N PRO A 991 15.68 -12.14 4.52
CA PRO A 991 16.83 -13.02 4.53
C PRO A 991 17.82 -12.70 5.67
N THR A 992 17.71 -11.55 6.32
CA THR A 992 18.54 -11.18 7.48
C THR A 992 18.09 -11.84 8.78
N LEU A 993 16.87 -12.41 8.82
CA LEU A 993 16.33 -13.16 9.95
C LEU A 993 16.72 -14.64 9.95
N ALA A 994 17.39 -15.13 8.91
CA ALA A 994 17.92 -16.48 8.88
C ALA A 994 19.04 -16.61 9.94
N GLU A 995 18.81 -17.41 10.98
CA GLU A 995 19.88 -17.73 11.94
C GLU A 995 21.02 -18.46 11.21
N PRO A 996 22.30 -18.14 11.50
CA PRO A 996 23.41 -18.84 10.88
C PRO A 996 23.37 -20.31 11.30
N THR A 997 23.07 -21.20 10.35
CA THR A 997 23.09 -22.65 10.54
C THR A 997 24.44 -23.08 11.12
N ALA A 998 24.44 -23.48 12.40
CA ALA A 998 25.64 -23.92 13.09
C ALA A 998 26.19 -25.19 12.42
N THR A 999 27.40 -25.08 11.86
CA THR A 999 28.19 -26.21 11.40
C THR A 999 28.55 -27.10 12.60
N ALA A 1000 28.32 -28.41 12.47
CA ALA A 1000 28.60 -29.43 13.49
C ALA A 1000 30.04 -29.36 14.03
N THR A 1001 30.28 -29.53 15.35
CA THR A 1001 30.79 -30.75 16.05
C THR A 1001 31.61 -30.25 17.29
N PRO A 1002 32.02 -31.01 18.34
CA PRO A 1002 31.54 -32.25 18.98
C PRO A 1002 31.19 -32.11 20.49
N THR A 1003 30.62 -33.20 21.00
CA THR A 1003 30.37 -33.66 22.39
C THR A 1003 31.36 -33.21 23.49
N GLU A 1004 30.85 -32.73 24.64
CA GLU A 1004 31.27 -33.17 25.99
C GLU A 1004 30.32 -32.69 27.12
N THR A 1005 29.79 -33.69 27.85
CA THR A 1005 29.69 -33.82 29.32
C THR A 1005 28.92 -32.79 30.18
N THR A 1006 27.68 -33.19 30.50
CA THR A 1006 26.92 -33.12 31.78
C THR A 1006 27.49 -32.35 32.99
N VAL A 1007 26.65 -31.51 33.63
CA VAL A 1007 25.95 -31.69 34.95
C VAL A 1007 25.34 -30.34 35.40
N PRO A 1008 24.15 -30.31 36.07
CA PRO A 1008 23.35 -29.10 36.30
C PRO A 1008 23.47 -28.55 37.74
N GLU A 1009 23.34 -27.23 37.93
CA GLU A 1009 22.94 -26.64 39.21
C GLU A 1009 22.05 -25.40 39.03
N THR A 1010 20.99 -25.36 39.83
CA THR A 1010 20.01 -24.28 40.10
C THR A 1010 19.99 -24.14 41.64
N PRO A 1011 19.39 -23.13 42.31
CA PRO A 1011 19.08 -21.73 41.98
C PRO A 1011 19.66 -20.71 43.00
N SER A 1012 19.43 -19.43 42.72
CA SER A 1012 19.52 -18.28 43.65
C SER A 1012 18.25 -18.13 44.52
N PRO A 1013 18.33 -17.48 45.70
CA PRO A 1013 17.23 -16.60 46.10
C PRO A 1013 17.64 -15.25 46.73
N GLU A 1014 16.78 -14.26 46.44
CA GLU A 1014 16.28 -13.15 47.28
C GLU A 1014 17.26 -12.16 47.97
N ALA A 1015 17.03 -10.86 47.78
CA ALA A 1015 16.18 -10.08 48.70
C ALA A 1015 16.16 -8.57 48.41
N THR A 1016 14.97 -8.05 48.66
CA THR A 1016 14.43 -6.68 48.77
C THR A 1016 15.24 -5.68 49.63
N THR A 1017 15.11 -4.36 49.34
CA THR A 1017 14.49 -3.33 50.22
C THR A 1017 14.62 -1.91 49.62
N THR A 1018 13.51 -1.19 49.55
CA THR A 1018 13.36 0.29 49.50
C THR A 1018 13.00 0.79 50.94
N PRO A 1019 12.67 2.08 51.26
CA PRO A 1019 12.48 3.33 50.47
C PRO A 1019 13.02 4.63 51.17
N ASP A 1020 12.51 5.80 50.69
CA ASP A 1020 12.43 7.17 51.27
C ASP A 1020 13.51 8.21 50.88
N GLU A 1021 13.25 9.50 50.62
CA GLU A 1021 12.04 10.35 50.51
C GLU A 1021 12.45 11.72 49.88
N SER A 1022 11.49 12.49 49.34
CA SER A 1022 11.44 14.00 49.26
C SER A 1022 12.15 14.83 48.14
N ARG A 1023 11.39 15.18 47.07
CA ARG A 1023 10.83 16.51 46.62
C ARG A 1023 11.68 17.83 46.78
N PRO A 1024 11.53 18.94 45.98
CA PRO A 1024 11.13 19.18 44.56
C PRO A 1024 12.00 20.26 43.79
N GLU A 1025 11.53 20.63 42.59
CA GLU A 1025 11.54 21.97 41.92
C GLU A 1025 12.66 22.40 40.95
N SER A 1026 12.21 22.61 39.70
CA SER A 1026 12.35 23.83 38.87
C SER A 1026 13.61 24.10 38.01
N SER A 1027 13.29 24.54 36.78
CA SER A 1027 13.99 25.52 35.92
C SER A 1027 15.16 25.09 35.02
N ALA A 1028 14.87 25.00 33.72
CA ALA A 1028 15.69 25.54 32.61
C ALA A 1028 15.68 27.11 32.69
N PRO A 1029 16.47 27.91 31.92
CA PRO A 1029 17.11 27.59 30.62
C PRO A 1029 18.47 28.28 30.30
N GLU A 1030 18.92 28.05 29.06
CA GLU A 1030 19.66 28.94 28.13
C GLU A 1030 21.21 29.11 28.15
N ALA A 1031 21.74 28.97 26.92
CA ALA A 1031 22.80 29.74 26.25
C ALA A 1031 24.23 29.15 26.07
N THR A 1032 24.46 28.69 24.82
CA THR A 1032 25.67 28.72 23.94
C THR A 1032 26.47 30.06 23.94
N PRO A 1033 27.61 30.28 23.20
CA PRO A 1033 28.32 29.48 22.15
C PRO A 1033 29.89 29.52 22.13
N GLY A 1034 30.49 28.72 21.21
CA GLY A 1034 31.72 29.02 20.41
C GLY A 1034 33.05 28.48 20.94
N ASP A 1035 34.08 28.10 20.15
CA ASP A 1035 34.29 27.95 18.71
C ASP A 1035 35.68 27.27 18.49
N GLN A 1036 35.88 26.64 17.32
CA GLN A 1036 37.14 26.36 16.58
C GLN A 1036 38.16 25.23 16.91
N ALA A 1037 38.44 24.50 15.82
CA ALA A 1037 39.76 24.19 15.21
C ALA A 1037 40.31 22.75 15.26
N THR A 1038 40.22 22.08 14.11
CA THR A 1038 41.17 21.12 13.51
C THR A 1038 42.47 21.84 13.06
N PRO A 1039 43.58 21.22 12.56
CA PRO A 1039 43.71 19.89 11.90
C PRO A 1039 45.04 19.11 12.15
N THR A 1040 45.21 17.93 11.50
CA THR A 1040 46.24 17.59 10.47
C THR A 1040 46.84 16.16 10.55
N ALA A 1041 46.91 15.53 9.36
CA ALA A 1041 47.95 14.64 8.81
C ALA A 1041 48.03 13.12 9.13
N SER A 1042 47.88 12.34 8.05
CA SER A 1042 48.44 10.99 7.76
C SER A 1042 49.94 11.10 7.36
N PRO A 1043 50.78 10.03 7.15
CA PRO A 1043 50.62 9.04 6.03
C PRO A 1043 51.33 7.64 6.10
N THR A 1044 51.11 6.83 5.03
CA THR A 1044 52.00 5.81 4.32
C THR A 1044 52.18 4.38 4.91
N ALA A 1045 51.72 3.28 4.26
CA ALA A 1045 52.21 2.46 3.10
C ALA A 1045 53.15 1.28 3.53
N ALA A 1046 53.27 0.07 2.95
CA ALA A 1046 52.93 -0.57 1.66
C ALA A 1046 53.10 -2.13 1.74
N ALA A 1047 52.67 -2.84 0.69
CA ALA A 1047 53.35 -3.96 -0.04
C ALA A 1047 52.72 -5.37 -0.11
N ASP A 1048 52.65 -5.85 -1.36
CA ASP A 1048 52.19 -7.12 -1.95
C ASP A 1048 53.02 -8.39 -1.60
N ALA A 1049 52.44 -9.60 -1.81
CA ALA A 1049 52.88 -10.58 -2.83
C ALA A 1049 52.36 -12.03 -2.66
N GLU A 1050 52.00 -12.62 -3.83
CA GLU A 1050 52.19 -14.02 -4.29
C GLU A 1050 51.29 -15.22 -3.84
N THR A 1051 50.72 -15.86 -4.87
CA THR A 1051 50.10 -17.21 -4.96
C THR A 1051 51.15 -18.33 -4.78
N PRO A 1052 50.80 -19.61 -4.46
CA PRO A 1052 50.24 -20.57 -5.44
C PRO A 1052 49.25 -21.63 -4.87
N ALA A 1053 48.46 -22.24 -5.75
CA ALA A 1053 47.72 -23.49 -5.51
C ALA A 1053 48.63 -24.73 -5.68
N PRO A 1054 48.25 -25.91 -5.13
CA PRO A 1054 48.29 -27.11 -5.95
C PRO A 1054 47.18 -28.17 -5.70
N THR A 1055 46.69 -28.71 -6.83
CA THR A 1055 46.40 -30.11 -7.21
C THR A 1055 45.32 -30.98 -6.54
N ALA A 1056 44.57 -31.63 -7.45
CA ALA A 1056 43.54 -32.67 -7.33
C ALA A 1056 44.04 -34.04 -6.83
N ASP A 1057 43.15 -34.85 -6.24
CA ASP A 1057 42.59 -36.08 -6.85
C ASP A 1057 41.71 -36.89 -5.86
N GLU A 1058 40.73 -37.61 -6.46
CA GLU A 1058 39.90 -38.74 -5.98
C GLU A 1058 38.53 -38.50 -5.29
N GLU A 1059 37.46 -38.77 -6.07
CA GLU A 1059 36.08 -39.07 -5.61
C GLU A 1059 35.97 -40.47 -4.96
N PRO A 1060 34.93 -40.72 -4.14
CA PRO A 1060 33.74 -41.39 -4.69
C PRO A 1060 32.37 -40.91 -4.12
N VAL A 1061 31.38 -40.73 -5.02
CA VAL A 1061 30.02 -41.37 -5.07
C VAL A 1061 29.37 -41.69 -3.69
N THR A 1062 28.19 -41.25 -3.23
CA THR A 1062 26.93 -40.69 -3.78
C THR A 1062 26.04 -40.28 -2.59
N GLU A 1063 25.31 -39.16 -2.67
CA GLU A 1063 23.85 -39.11 -2.55
C GLU A 1063 23.37 -37.72 -3.01
N ASN A 1064 22.48 -37.68 -4.00
CA ASN A 1064 21.93 -36.44 -4.55
C ASN A 1064 21.03 -35.78 -3.50
N THR A 1065 21.48 -34.67 -2.92
CA THR A 1065 20.57 -33.67 -2.37
C THR A 1065 20.01 -32.87 -3.55
N PRO A 1066 18.68 -32.74 -3.72
CA PRO A 1066 18.13 -31.95 -4.80
C PRO A 1066 18.54 -30.49 -4.59
N GLU A 1067 19.11 -29.88 -5.63
CA GLU A 1067 19.23 -28.44 -5.78
C GLU A 1067 17.83 -27.84 -5.52
N ALA A 1068 17.71 -26.99 -4.50
CA ALA A 1068 16.50 -26.22 -4.27
C ALA A 1068 16.34 -25.25 -5.45
N THR A 1069 15.42 -25.57 -6.35
CA THR A 1069 14.89 -24.61 -7.33
C THR A 1069 14.39 -23.37 -6.59
N PRO A 1070 14.73 -22.14 -7.02
CA PRO A 1070 14.12 -20.94 -6.43
C PRO A 1070 12.60 -21.01 -6.62
N PRO A 1071 11.79 -20.58 -5.63
CA PRO A 1071 10.35 -20.68 -5.74
C PRO A 1071 9.85 -19.77 -6.86
N THR A 1072 9.15 -20.37 -7.80
CA THR A 1072 8.31 -19.75 -8.83
C THR A 1072 7.09 -19.13 -8.14
N THR A 1073 7.26 -17.92 -7.64
CA THR A 1073 6.25 -17.24 -6.80
C THR A 1073 5.22 -16.49 -7.64
N PHE A 1074 3.96 -16.84 -7.41
CA PHE A 1074 2.78 -16.13 -7.88
C PHE A 1074 2.82 -14.64 -7.47
N ARG A 1075 2.59 -13.72 -8.42
CA ARG A 1075 2.49 -12.28 -8.13
C ARG A 1075 1.07 -11.92 -7.72
N LEU A 1076 0.91 -11.42 -6.49
CA LEU A 1076 -0.36 -10.91 -6.02
C LEU A 1076 -0.80 -9.69 -6.84
N SER A 1077 -2.08 -9.66 -7.18
CA SER A 1077 -2.71 -8.44 -7.67
C SER A 1077 -2.67 -7.35 -6.61
N LEU A 1078 -2.66 -6.09 -7.04
CA LEU A 1078 -2.68 -4.94 -6.13
C LEU A 1078 -3.91 -4.96 -5.22
N GLU A 1079 -5.05 -5.38 -5.78
CA GLU A 1079 -6.32 -5.51 -5.08
C GLU A 1079 -6.25 -6.56 -3.97
N LEU A 1080 -5.79 -7.79 -4.26
CA LEU A 1080 -5.61 -8.83 -3.24
C LEU A 1080 -4.51 -8.48 -2.23
N PHE A 1081 -3.41 -7.89 -2.67
CA PHE A 1081 -2.35 -7.42 -1.78
C PHE A 1081 -2.85 -6.35 -0.80
N SER A 1082 -3.80 -5.52 -1.21
CA SER A 1082 -4.33 -4.42 -0.39
C SER A 1082 -5.35 -4.85 0.68
N ILE A 1083 -6.04 -5.98 0.48
CA ILE A 1083 -7.01 -6.51 1.45
C ILE A 1083 -6.38 -7.49 2.44
N MET A 1084 -5.24 -8.08 2.09
CA MET A 1084 -4.49 -8.94 3.00
C MET A 1084 -3.75 -8.09 4.04
N GLY A 1085 -3.83 -8.50 5.32
CA GLY A 1085 -3.14 -7.78 6.39
C GLY A 1085 -1.62 -7.94 6.30
N LEU A 1086 -0.83 -7.04 6.89
CA LEU A 1086 0.62 -7.26 7.03
C LEU A 1086 0.92 -8.05 8.32
N GLY A 1087 1.77 -9.07 8.20
CA GLY A 1087 2.28 -9.89 9.29
C GLY A 1087 3.68 -9.46 9.74
N ALA A 1088 4.18 -10.07 10.83
CA ALA A 1088 5.57 -9.89 11.23
C ALA A 1088 6.51 -10.52 10.18
N PRO A 1089 7.69 -9.94 9.90
CA PRO A 1089 8.65 -10.54 8.99
C PRO A 1089 9.09 -11.94 9.45
N VAL A 1090 9.39 -12.82 8.51
CA VAL A 1090 9.79 -14.21 8.74
C VAL A 1090 11.11 -14.51 8.02
N ALA A 1091 11.88 -15.46 8.55
CA ALA A 1091 13.02 -16.02 7.83
C ALA A 1091 12.53 -16.86 6.63
N GLU A 1092 13.38 -16.98 5.60
CA GLU A 1092 13.09 -17.74 4.38
C GLU A 1092 12.80 -19.23 4.65
#